data_AF-A0A6J4KHU4-F1
#
_entry.id   AF-A0A6J4KHU4-F1
#
_cell.length_a   1.000
_cell.length_b   1.000
_cell.length_c   1.000
_cell.angle_alpha   90.00
_cell.angle_beta   90.00
_cell.angle_gamma   90.00
#
_symmetry.space_group_name_H-M   'P 1'
#
loop_
_entity.id
_entity.type
_entity.pdbx_description
1 polymer ?
#
loop_
_entity_poly.entity_id
_entity_poly.type
_entity_poly.pdbx_seq_one_letter_code
_entity_poly.pdbx_strand_id
1 'polypeptide(L)'
;MTAQPAPPPAAPAVHGNRRWRRRAAAVAALASGAGLLTLVPGAAAPAAASGLVPWTDCDAMLAHYRAELVRTATPYGIGGHGFGRAESSGGSAPGTRLEAQRSAGADSAAAGSSTGEAVGTGPTGTNLQEAGVDEPDTVKLSGDLVLAVGNGRLQVVRGGRTPTLLSSLPLGALDGPAELLVDGSRVLVVASGWRPVPGAPSPGPLPGPAEAGDSWSEVAVDLPARTVLAAPGRPYVRLLLVDLAEPAEPRVRETLELDGTSVSARLVDGTVRLVTRSTPHVPAVSPEHPGERAQEDRALAANRRAAARATVEQVLPTAVRRDADGTEITRAPAVGCNRVHHPAGTPAGATTLLVTTLRPAAGLAAVDTTAVTSDGDLVYASTDRLHVATSRWGTVAPAADTAGRSVPADQVTTELHAFDTSSPERTRYLGSGSVPGYLYGRWALSHHEGHLRVATTTAAPWDGSGTSSSSMVVLAEQGGRLVERGRLDGLGPTEQIYAVRYVGDLATVVTFRQTDPLYVLDLSDPAQPRLRGELKVPGFSTYLHPVGDDRLLGVGQDADSSGRVTGVQLSLFDLSDLSAPTQVHRLSLGEGWSPALDDSRAFGFDPGRRLAVLPFSSWSRTGGASTALGVRVDGDRLVEAGRLAVGPENAIERVLLGADTAYALSFRGVVAMDPASMQRTGSAAYGG
;
A
#
# COMPACT_ATOMS: atom_id res chain seq x y z
N MET A 1 68.45 -1.23 48.48
CA MET A 1 69.07 -0.26 47.55
C MET A 1 68.61 -0.64 46.15
N THR A 2 67.67 0.09 45.59
CA THR A 2 67.08 -0.11 44.25
C THR A 2 66.57 1.24 43.75
N ALA A 3 66.67 1.51 42.44
CA ALA A 3 66.66 2.86 41.89
C ALA A 3 65.49 3.20 40.95
N GLN A 4 65.23 4.52 40.88
CA GLN A 4 64.52 5.41 39.94
C GLN A 4 64.42 5.03 38.42
N PRO A 5 63.70 5.79 37.54
CA PRO A 5 62.69 6.89 37.75
C PRO A 5 61.47 6.97 36.75
N ALA A 6 60.63 8.02 36.92
CA ALA A 6 59.88 8.80 35.87
C ALA A 6 58.41 8.36 35.44
N PRO A 7 57.58 9.23 34.76
CA PRO A 7 56.24 9.61 35.27
C PRO A 7 55.00 9.44 34.30
N PRO A 8 54.13 10.44 33.98
CA PRO A 8 52.66 10.56 34.27
C PRO A 8 51.74 10.40 32.99
N PRO A 9 50.46 10.90 32.83
CA PRO A 9 49.54 11.72 33.67
C PRO A 9 47.98 11.50 33.61
N ALA A 10 47.26 12.20 34.50
CA ALA A 10 45.95 12.93 34.41
C ALA A 10 44.63 12.39 33.74
N ALA A 11 43.51 12.60 34.48
CA ALA A 11 42.12 12.93 34.07
C ALA A 11 41.35 13.43 35.34
N PRO A 12 40.02 13.80 35.40
CA PRO A 12 38.99 14.05 34.36
C PRO A 12 38.01 15.26 34.67
N ALA A 13 36.90 15.36 33.89
CA ALA A 13 35.49 15.66 34.30
C ALA A 13 34.97 17.05 34.81
N VAL A 14 34.18 17.74 33.96
CA VAL A 14 32.68 17.83 33.94
C VAL A 14 31.82 18.47 35.10
N HIS A 15 30.80 19.26 34.67
CA HIS A 15 29.53 19.72 35.31
C HIS A 15 29.44 20.85 36.38
N GLY A 16 29.24 22.11 35.91
CA GLY A 16 27.94 22.83 35.90
C GLY A 16 27.14 23.22 37.17
N ASN A 17 26.85 24.54 37.35
CA ASN A 17 25.48 25.05 37.66
C ASN A 17 25.27 26.59 37.67
N ARG A 18 24.03 27.02 37.36
CA ARG A 18 23.25 28.21 37.81
C ARG A 18 23.68 29.69 37.57
N ARG A 19 22.91 30.31 36.65
CA ARG A 19 22.08 31.56 36.78
C ARG A 19 22.68 32.86 37.38
N TRP A 20 22.61 33.98 36.65
CA TRP A 20 21.68 35.15 36.88
C TRP A 20 22.05 36.41 36.04
N ARG A 21 21.03 37.26 35.77
CA ARG A 21 21.03 38.71 35.36
C ARG A 21 21.12 39.15 33.88
N ARG A 22 19.93 39.51 33.37
CA ARG A 22 19.51 40.83 32.81
C ARG A 22 20.40 41.53 31.77
N ARG A 23 19.80 41.81 30.60
CA ARG A 23 19.47 43.20 30.17
C ARG A 23 18.34 43.18 29.13
N ALA A 24 17.55 44.25 29.12
CA ALA A 24 16.46 44.48 28.17
C ALA A 24 16.78 45.72 27.32
N ALA A 25 16.30 45.76 26.09
CA ALA A 25 16.11 46.98 25.33
C ALA A 25 14.93 46.76 24.37
N ALA A 26 13.85 47.51 24.57
CA ALA A 26 12.76 47.64 23.62
C ALA A 26 12.88 49.01 22.94
N VAL A 27 12.66 49.06 21.63
CA VAL A 27 12.37 50.32 20.92
C VAL A 27 11.17 50.06 20.03
N ALA A 28 10.10 50.82 20.28
CA ALA A 28 8.94 50.90 19.41
C ALA A 28 8.75 52.37 19.03
N ALA A 29 8.54 52.65 17.76
CA ALA A 29 8.03 53.93 17.28
C ALA A 29 7.22 53.69 16.00
N LEU A 30 5.95 54.08 16.00
CA LEU A 30 5.10 54.10 14.81
C LEU A 30 5.36 55.36 13.99
N ALA A 31 5.20 55.27 12.67
CA ALA A 31 4.77 56.39 11.84
C ALA A 31 3.96 55.87 10.65
N SER A 32 2.81 56.51 10.41
CA SER A 32 1.85 56.15 9.36
C SER A 32 2.25 56.72 8.00
N GLY A 33 1.99 55.98 6.92
CA GLY A 33 2.16 56.48 5.55
C GLY A 33 1.20 55.77 4.59
N ALA A 34 0.28 56.53 3.99
CA ALA A 34 -0.71 56.00 3.05
C ALA A 34 -0.24 56.17 1.59
N GLY A 35 -0.53 55.16 0.75
CA GLY A 35 -0.60 55.29 -0.70
C GLY A 35 0.74 55.21 -1.46
N LEU A 36 0.96 54.08 -2.14
CA LEU A 36 0.82 54.01 -3.60
C LEU A 36 0.77 52.53 -4.03
N LEU A 37 -0.28 52.12 -4.77
CA LEU A 37 -0.27 50.82 -5.46
C LEU A 37 0.56 50.95 -6.74
N THR A 38 1.77 50.39 -6.75
CA THR A 38 2.44 50.00 -8.00
C THR A 38 1.96 48.62 -8.42
N LEU A 39 1.03 48.57 -9.37
CA LEU A 39 0.58 47.32 -10.00
C LEU A 39 1.73 46.69 -10.79
N VAL A 40 2.30 45.60 -10.28
CA VAL A 40 3.16 44.70 -11.04
C VAL A 40 2.27 43.62 -11.67
N PRO A 41 2.10 43.59 -13.01
CA PRO A 41 1.43 42.48 -13.67
C PRO A 41 2.39 41.28 -13.72
N GLY A 42 1.99 40.13 -13.15
CA GLY A 42 2.75 38.87 -13.29
C GLY A 42 2.99 38.05 -12.02
N ALA A 43 2.58 38.52 -10.84
CA ALA A 43 2.56 37.65 -9.66
C ALA A 43 1.32 36.74 -9.71
N ALA A 44 1.52 35.44 -9.98
CA ALA A 44 0.52 34.43 -9.67
C ALA A 44 0.15 34.53 -8.18
N ALA A 45 -1.14 34.43 -7.85
CA ALA A 45 -1.59 34.54 -6.46
C ALA A 45 -0.85 33.50 -5.60
N PRO A 46 -0.30 33.87 -4.43
CA PRO A 46 0.35 32.91 -3.55
C PRO A 46 -0.70 31.87 -3.13
N ALA A 47 -0.41 30.59 -3.40
CA ALA A 47 -1.30 29.49 -3.07
C ALA A 47 -1.68 29.56 -1.58
N ALA A 48 -2.96 29.82 -1.32
CA ALA A 48 -3.48 30.02 0.03
C ALA A 48 -3.12 28.83 0.94
N ALA A 49 -3.05 29.09 2.26
CA ALA A 49 -2.51 28.15 3.23
C ALA A 49 -3.22 26.79 3.19
N SER A 50 -2.55 25.75 2.66
CA SER A 50 -3.10 24.39 2.55
C SER A 50 -2.91 23.56 3.83
N GLY A 51 -3.13 24.18 4.98
CA GLY A 51 -3.40 23.42 6.21
C GLY A 51 -4.80 22.82 6.14
N LEU A 52 -5.04 21.67 6.78
CA LEU A 52 -6.43 21.24 6.93
C LEU A 52 -7.11 22.07 8.03
N VAL A 53 -8.38 22.38 7.80
CA VAL A 53 -9.27 22.96 8.81
C VAL A 53 -10.31 21.88 9.17
N PRO A 54 -10.59 21.63 10.46
CA PRO A 54 -11.71 20.80 10.85
C PRO A 54 -13.01 21.48 10.43
N TRP A 55 -14.02 20.71 10.00
CA TRP A 55 -15.36 21.28 9.84
C TRP A 55 -15.83 21.86 11.18
N THR A 56 -16.45 23.05 11.15
CA THR A 56 -16.88 23.75 12.38
C THR A 56 -17.91 22.93 13.17
N ASP A 57 -18.76 22.22 12.43
CA ASP A 57 -19.92 21.49 12.89
C ASP A 57 -20.39 20.51 11.79
N CYS A 58 -21.46 19.76 12.07
CA CYS A 58 -22.03 18.83 11.11
C CYS A 58 -22.75 19.51 9.94
N ASP A 59 -23.30 20.72 10.10
CA ASP A 59 -24.08 21.38 9.06
C ASP A 59 -23.15 21.91 7.94
N ALA A 60 -22.00 22.49 8.31
CA ALA A 60 -20.97 22.91 7.37
C ALA A 60 -20.42 21.73 6.54
N MET A 61 -20.06 20.63 7.22
CA MET A 61 -19.61 19.39 6.57
C MET A 61 -20.68 18.82 5.64
N LEU A 62 -21.91 18.71 6.13
CA LEU A 62 -23.00 18.09 5.39
C LEU A 62 -23.44 18.97 4.20
N ALA A 63 -23.34 20.30 4.29
CA ALA A 63 -23.56 21.19 3.17
C ALA A 63 -22.54 20.95 2.02
N HIS A 64 -21.25 20.80 2.35
CA HIS A 64 -20.21 20.44 1.37
C HIS A 64 -20.48 19.07 0.74
N TYR A 65 -20.67 18.03 1.57
CA TYR A 65 -20.89 16.67 1.08
C TYR A 65 -22.16 16.58 0.22
N ARG A 66 -23.27 17.24 0.61
CA ARG A 66 -24.49 17.32 -0.21
C ARG A 66 -24.23 18.01 -1.56
N ALA A 67 -23.47 19.10 -1.59
CA ALA A 67 -23.14 19.78 -2.84
C ALA A 67 -22.34 18.88 -3.78
N GLU A 68 -21.31 18.19 -3.28
CA GLU A 68 -20.49 17.25 -4.04
C GLU A 68 -21.28 16.03 -4.52
N LEU A 69 -22.17 15.48 -3.70
CA LEU A 69 -23.04 14.36 -4.07
C LEU A 69 -24.09 14.77 -5.12
N VAL A 70 -24.62 16.00 -5.07
CA VAL A 70 -25.52 16.54 -6.12
C VAL A 70 -24.77 16.77 -7.43
N ARG A 71 -23.53 17.27 -7.35
CA ARG A 71 -22.64 17.51 -8.49
C ARG A 71 -22.26 16.22 -9.20
N THR A 72 -22.00 15.15 -8.45
CA THR A 72 -21.53 13.84 -8.94
C THR A 72 -22.65 12.81 -9.17
N ALA A 73 -23.89 13.08 -8.76
CA ALA A 73 -25.02 12.20 -9.02
C ALA A 73 -25.27 11.99 -10.52
N THR A 74 -25.52 10.73 -10.91
CA THR A 74 -25.79 10.30 -12.28
C THR A 74 -27.22 9.73 -12.38
N PRO A 75 -27.74 9.42 -13.59
CA PRO A 75 -28.97 8.63 -13.72
C PRO A 75 -28.91 7.28 -13.01
N TYR A 76 -27.71 6.74 -12.80
CA TYR A 76 -27.49 5.37 -12.35
C TYR A 76 -27.13 5.26 -10.87
N GLY A 77 -26.77 6.36 -10.19
CA GLY A 77 -26.47 6.33 -8.76
C GLY A 77 -25.95 7.64 -8.17
N ILE A 78 -25.48 7.56 -6.93
CA ILE A 78 -24.89 8.65 -6.14
C ILE A 78 -23.59 8.13 -5.51
N GLY A 79 -22.56 8.97 -5.38
CA GLY A 79 -21.39 8.67 -4.53
C GLY A 79 -20.57 7.43 -4.92
N GLY A 80 -20.46 7.15 -6.22
CA GLY A 80 -19.73 5.97 -6.73
C GLY A 80 -20.57 4.69 -6.89
N HIS A 81 -21.80 4.65 -6.37
CA HIS A 81 -22.70 3.48 -6.48
C HIS A 81 -23.54 3.45 -7.77
N GLY A 82 -23.10 4.13 -8.83
CA GLY A 82 -23.82 4.17 -10.11
C GLY A 82 -23.30 3.15 -11.11
N PHE A 83 -24.21 2.51 -11.87
CA PHE A 83 -23.82 1.70 -13.02
C PHE A 83 -23.00 2.54 -14.02
N GLY A 84 -21.69 2.27 -14.07
CA GLY A 84 -20.79 2.91 -15.01
C GLY A 84 -21.08 2.45 -16.43
N ARG A 85 -21.64 3.34 -17.26
CA ARG A 85 -21.71 3.15 -18.71
C ARG A 85 -20.30 3.30 -19.28
N ALA A 86 -19.55 2.20 -19.31
CA ALA A 86 -18.32 2.11 -20.09
C ALA A 86 -18.69 2.16 -21.57
N GLU A 87 -18.57 3.34 -22.20
CA GLU A 87 -18.78 3.49 -23.63
C GLU A 87 -17.63 2.83 -24.39
N SER A 88 -17.87 1.62 -24.90
CA SER A 88 -16.96 0.95 -25.81
C SER A 88 -16.96 1.67 -27.17
N SER A 89 -16.11 2.70 -27.31
CA SER A 89 -15.83 3.31 -28.61
C SER A 89 -15.15 2.25 -29.51
N GLY A 90 -15.87 1.81 -30.53
CA GLY A 90 -15.43 0.69 -31.37
C GLY A 90 -14.12 0.94 -32.10
N GLY A 91 -13.11 0.12 -31.79
CA GLY A 91 -11.88 -0.05 -32.55
C GLY A 91 -11.57 -1.54 -32.65
N SER A 92 -11.40 -2.04 -33.88
CA SER A 92 -11.30 -3.47 -34.16
C SER A 92 -10.10 -4.14 -33.49
N ALA A 93 -10.29 -5.37 -32.98
CA ALA A 93 -9.18 -6.23 -32.55
C ALA A 93 -8.22 -6.48 -33.73
N PRO A 94 -6.90 -6.50 -33.46
CA PRO A 94 -6.24 -7.74 -33.10
C PRO A 94 -5.48 -7.61 -31.75
N GLY A 95 -5.31 -8.65 -30.95
CA GLY A 95 -5.26 -10.05 -31.34
C GLY A 95 -3.83 -10.57 -31.46
N THR A 96 -3.01 -10.40 -30.42
CA THR A 96 -1.86 -11.26 -30.03
C THR A 96 -1.23 -10.69 -28.77
N ARG A 97 -1.30 -11.38 -27.63
CA ARG A 97 -0.32 -11.32 -26.52
C ARG A 97 0.02 -9.97 -25.83
N LEU A 98 -0.51 -8.83 -26.30
CA LEU A 98 -0.28 -7.49 -25.77
C LEU A 98 -0.77 -7.42 -24.31
N GLU A 99 0.09 -7.46 -23.29
CA GLU A 99 1.18 -6.54 -22.90
C GLU A 99 0.70 -5.65 -21.73
N ALA A 100 1.46 -5.67 -20.62
CA ALA A 100 1.42 -4.72 -19.49
C ALA A 100 0.09 -4.47 -18.72
N GLN A 101 -1.09 -4.99 -19.12
CA GLN A 101 -2.41 -4.66 -18.53
C GLN A 101 -2.72 -5.24 -17.12
N ARG A 102 -1.70 -5.54 -16.30
CA ARG A 102 -1.80 -5.61 -14.83
C ARG A 102 -0.73 -4.74 -14.15
N SER A 103 -0.43 -3.61 -14.76
CA SER A 103 0.42 -2.57 -14.16
C SER A 103 -0.18 -2.03 -12.86
N ALA A 104 0.73 -1.59 -11.97
CA ALA A 104 0.51 -0.74 -10.79
C ALA A 104 -0.18 -1.39 -9.57
N GLY A 105 0.68 -1.92 -8.70
CA GLY A 105 0.34 -2.33 -7.33
C GLY A 105 1.50 -3.00 -6.60
N ALA A 106 2.75 -2.75 -7.02
CA ALA A 106 3.89 -3.53 -6.56
C ALA A 106 4.64 -2.89 -5.40
N ASP A 107 4.89 -3.71 -4.40
CA ASP A 107 5.65 -3.37 -3.21
C ASP A 107 7.18 -3.56 -3.50
N SER A 108 8.01 -2.48 -3.50
CA SER A 108 9.47 -2.42 -3.81
C SER A 108 10.36 -1.72 -2.73
N ALA A 109 11.32 -2.36 -2.05
CA ALA A 109 11.64 -2.03 -0.63
C ALA A 109 12.15 -0.61 -0.14
N ALA A 110 12.33 -0.39 1.18
CA ALA A 110 12.84 0.82 1.87
C ALA A 110 13.38 0.49 3.29
N ALA A 111 14.12 1.42 3.91
CA ALA A 111 14.52 1.41 5.33
C ALA A 111 15.26 2.70 5.77
N GLY A 112 15.02 3.12 7.02
CA GLY A 112 15.99 3.75 7.92
C GLY A 112 15.95 3.07 9.31
N SER A 113 16.98 3.10 10.16
CA SER A 113 18.15 3.99 10.21
C SER A 113 19.47 3.28 10.63
N SER A 114 20.60 3.95 10.33
CA SER A 114 21.97 3.69 10.82
C SER A 114 22.61 2.31 10.61
N THR A 115 23.60 2.28 9.71
CA THR A 115 24.77 1.37 9.66
C THR A 115 24.54 -0.14 9.68
N GLY A 116 24.57 -0.76 8.49
CA GLY A 116 25.33 -2.00 8.33
C GLY A 116 24.59 -3.34 8.37
N GLU A 117 23.25 -3.36 8.32
CA GLU A 117 22.51 -4.62 8.23
C GLU A 117 21.45 -4.60 7.11
N ALA A 118 21.42 -5.67 6.32
CA ALA A 118 20.37 -5.93 5.36
C ALA A 118 19.03 -6.03 6.10
N VAL A 119 18.03 -5.25 5.65
CA VAL A 119 16.69 -5.20 6.25
C VAL A 119 15.95 -6.48 5.91
N GLY A 120 16.23 -7.53 6.69
CA GLY A 120 15.66 -8.85 6.53
C GLY A 120 14.18 -8.91 6.90
N THR A 121 13.65 -10.12 6.83
CA THR A 121 12.29 -10.44 7.28
C THR A 121 12.05 -10.01 8.74
N GLY A 122 10.93 -9.35 9.01
CA GLY A 122 10.59 -8.87 10.36
C GLY A 122 10.31 -10.00 11.36
N PRO A 123 10.19 -9.69 12.67
CA PRO A 123 10.01 -10.71 13.73
C PRO A 123 8.78 -11.62 13.54
N THR A 124 7.79 -11.14 12.79
CA THR A 124 6.55 -11.85 12.46
C THR A 124 6.62 -12.66 11.15
N GLY A 125 7.78 -12.75 10.50
CA GLY A 125 7.93 -13.43 9.21
C GLY A 125 7.52 -12.59 7.99
N THR A 126 6.84 -11.45 8.16
CA THR A 126 6.50 -10.56 7.05
C THR A 126 7.71 -9.71 6.63
N ASN A 127 7.86 -9.48 5.33
CA ASN A 127 8.84 -8.54 4.77
C ASN A 127 8.33 -7.09 4.94
N LEU A 128 9.03 -6.28 5.72
CA LEU A 128 8.51 -5.03 6.27
C LEU A 128 8.94 -3.78 5.50
N GLN A 129 8.09 -2.76 5.53
CA GLN A 129 8.37 -1.48 4.90
C GLN A 129 9.45 -0.64 5.59
N GLU A 130 9.37 -0.55 6.91
CA GLU A 130 10.33 0.15 7.75
C GLU A 130 10.62 -0.73 8.97
N ALA A 131 11.83 -0.63 9.51
CA ALA A 131 12.20 -1.39 10.70
C ALA A 131 11.30 -0.99 11.89
N GLY A 132 10.76 -1.98 12.61
CA GLY A 132 9.85 -1.75 13.73
C GLY A 132 8.40 -1.42 13.35
N VAL A 133 8.04 -1.49 12.06
CA VAL A 133 6.67 -1.25 11.58
C VAL A 133 6.09 -2.53 10.99
N ASP A 134 5.28 -3.26 11.77
CA ASP A 134 4.65 -4.50 11.30
C ASP A 134 3.40 -4.20 10.43
N GLU A 135 3.21 -5.00 9.39
CA GLU A 135 2.18 -4.80 8.36
C GLU A 135 1.27 -6.03 8.26
N PRO A 136 -0.05 -5.90 8.02
CA PRO A 136 -0.92 -7.05 7.82
C PRO A 136 -0.40 -8.01 6.75
N ASP A 137 -0.60 -9.30 6.96
CA ASP A 137 -0.30 -10.34 5.97
C ASP A 137 -1.23 -11.54 6.16
N THR A 138 -1.34 -12.43 5.17
CA THR A 138 -2.17 -13.64 5.26
C THR A 138 -1.58 -14.68 6.21
N VAL A 139 -0.30 -14.52 6.60
CA VAL A 139 0.42 -15.39 7.53
C VAL A 139 1.40 -14.59 8.40
N LYS A 140 1.54 -14.99 9.66
CA LYS A 140 2.51 -14.46 10.63
C LYS A 140 3.15 -15.56 11.46
N LEU A 141 4.37 -15.33 11.92
CA LEU A 141 5.00 -16.05 13.03
C LEU A 141 4.65 -15.36 14.36
N SER A 142 4.48 -16.16 15.42
CA SER A 142 4.40 -15.67 16.81
C SER A 142 5.01 -16.70 17.76
N GLY A 143 6.25 -16.47 18.19
CA GLY A 143 6.99 -17.46 18.98
C GLY A 143 7.20 -18.76 18.21
N ASP A 144 6.67 -19.87 18.74
CA ASP A 144 6.68 -21.19 18.07
C ASP A 144 5.48 -21.40 17.11
N LEU A 145 4.58 -20.42 16.96
CA LEU A 145 3.36 -20.53 16.15
C LEU A 145 3.55 -19.98 14.74
N VAL A 146 2.96 -20.68 13.77
CA VAL A 146 2.63 -20.19 12.43
C VAL A 146 1.12 -19.96 12.41
N LEU A 147 0.72 -18.71 12.16
CA LEU A 147 -0.66 -18.25 12.15
C LEU A 147 -1.02 -17.91 10.71
N ALA A 148 -2.09 -18.49 10.16
CA ALA A 148 -2.51 -18.21 8.78
C ALA A 148 -4.02 -17.96 8.72
N VAL A 149 -4.45 -16.98 7.91
CA VAL A 149 -5.86 -16.70 7.66
C VAL A 149 -6.22 -17.05 6.22
N GLY A 150 -7.35 -17.74 6.04
CA GLY A 150 -7.83 -18.16 4.73
C GLY A 150 -9.07 -19.04 4.84
N ASN A 151 -9.86 -19.15 3.76
CA ASN A 151 -11.08 -19.96 3.71
C ASN A 151 -12.08 -19.69 4.85
N GLY A 152 -12.16 -18.45 5.34
CA GLY A 152 -13.04 -18.07 6.46
C GLY A 152 -12.55 -18.55 7.84
N ARG A 153 -11.28 -18.93 7.98
CA ARG A 153 -10.71 -19.49 9.23
C ARG A 153 -9.36 -18.88 9.58
N LEU A 154 -9.05 -18.82 10.88
CA LEU A 154 -7.70 -18.63 11.41
C LEU A 154 -7.14 -20.01 11.78
N GLN A 155 -6.05 -20.39 11.13
CA GLN A 155 -5.30 -21.62 11.37
C GLN A 155 -4.18 -21.33 12.36
N VAL A 156 -4.13 -22.09 13.45
CA VAL A 156 -3.06 -21.98 14.47
C VAL A 156 -2.23 -23.25 14.42
N VAL A 157 -1.03 -23.15 13.88
CA VAL A 157 -0.10 -24.26 13.68
C VAL A 157 1.08 -24.09 14.63
N ARG A 158 1.43 -25.10 15.41
CA ARG A 158 2.75 -25.15 16.06
C ARG A 158 3.78 -25.47 14.99
N GLY A 159 4.77 -24.61 14.86
CA GLY A 159 5.89 -24.74 13.94
C GLY A 159 6.93 -25.78 14.38
N GLY A 160 8.15 -25.59 13.89
CA GLY A 160 9.24 -26.56 13.98
C GLY A 160 9.27 -27.51 12.78
N ARG A 161 10.25 -28.42 12.77
CA ARG A 161 10.53 -29.32 11.64
C ARG A 161 9.34 -30.23 11.29
N THR A 162 8.52 -30.61 12.27
CA THR A 162 7.29 -31.38 12.10
C THR A 162 6.10 -30.55 12.61
N PRO A 163 5.58 -29.61 11.81
CA PRO A 163 4.53 -28.70 12.27
C PRO A 163 3.22 -29.45 12.51
N THR A 164 2.42 -28.96 13.45
CA THR A 164 1.15 -29.58 13.86
C THR A 164 0.05 -28.54 13.95
N LEU A 165 -1.09 -28.80 13.31
CA LEU A 165 -2.29 -27.97 13.48
C LEU A 165 -2.79 -28.13 14.92
N LEU A 166 -2.87 -27.03 15.67
CA LEU A 166 -3.40 -27.03 17.03
C LEU A 166 -4.90 -26.77 17.03
N SER A 167 -5.32 -25.79 16.25
CA SER A 167 -6.70 -25.36 16.16
C SER A 167 -6.98 -24.66 14.83
N SER A 168 -8.26 -24.63 14.48
CA SER A 168 -8.77 -23.97 13.28
C SER A 168 -10.04 -23.21 13.67
N LEU A 169 -9.93 -21.91 13.90
CA LEU A 169 -11.01 -21.06 14.38
C LEU A 169 -11.86 -20.56 13.21
N PRO A 170 -13.18 -20.84 13.16
CA PRO A 170 -14.07 -20.19 12.20
C PRO A 170 -14.17 -18.69 12.51
N LEU A 171 -14.02 -17.85 11.48
CA LEU A 171 -14.14 -16.39 11.60
C LEU A 171 -15.54 -15.87 11.19
N GLY A 172 -16.47 -16.80 10.92
CA GLY A 172 -17.79 -16.53 10.34
C GLY A 172 -17.73 -16.36 8.83
N ALA A 173 -18.83 -15.86 8.24
CA ALA A 173 -18.82 -15.44 6.85
C ALA A 173 -17.88 -14.23 6.69
N LEU A 174 -16.85 -14.40 5.87
CA LEU A 174 -15.99 -13.33 5.37
C LEU A 174 -16.26 -13.22 3.87
N ASP A 175 -16.79 -12.08 3.42
CA ASP A 175 -17.21 -11.89 2.02
C ASP A 175 -16.04 -11.42 1.11
N GLY A 176 -14.79 -11.51 1.59
CA GLY A 176 -13.62 -10.95 0.95
C GLY A 176 -12.30 -11.39 1.62
N PRO A 177 -11.15 -10.84 1.17
CA PRO A 177 -9.83 -11.20 1.69
C PRO A 177 -9.67 -10.80 3.16
N ALA A 178 -8.81 -11.52 3.86
CA ALA A 178 -8.44 -11.24 5.24
C ALA A 178 -6.93 -11.35 5.42
N GLU A 179 -6.42 -10.53 6.31
CA GLU A 179 -5.01 -10.46 6.73
C GLU A 179 -4.96 -10.40 8.26
N LEU A 180 -3.79 -10.59 8.86
CA LEU A 180 -3.63 -10.54 10.31
C LEU A 180 -2.38 -9.78 10.77
N LEU A 181 -2.51 -9.14 11.93
CA LEU A 181 -1.45 -8.53 12.73
C LEU A 181 -1.34 -9.28 14.07
N VAL A 182 -0.14 -9.33 14.65
CA VAL A 182 0.11 -10.05 15.91
C VAL A 182 0.80 -9.16 16.93
N ASP A 183 0.24 -9.10 18.13
CA ASP A 183 0.78 -8.38 19.29
C ASP A 183 0.77 -9.32 20.51
N GLY A 184 1.89 -10.01 20.75
CA GLY A 184 2.01 -11.05 21.77
C GLY A 184 0.99 -12.18 21.58
N SER A 185 0.08 -12.36 22.55
CA SER A 185 -1.03 -13.33 22.50
C SER A 185 -2.32 -12.76 21.89
N ARG A 186 -2.27 -11.60 21.23
CA ARG A 186 -3.39 -11.01 20.48
C ARG A 186 -3.15 -11.15 18.99
N VAL A 187 -4.16 -11.65 18.28
CA VAL A 187 -4.22 -11.57 16.82
C VAL A 187 -5.36 -10.63 16.45
N LEU A 188 -5.06 -9.65 15.61
CA LEU A 188 -6.06 -8.80 14.98
C LEU A 188 -6.23 -9.27 13.53
N VAL A 189 -7.33 -9.96 13.24
CA VAL A 189 -7.71 -10.24 11.85
C VAL A 189 -8.38 -9.00 11.27
N VAL A 190 -7.93 -8.56 10.10
CA VAL A 190 -8.49 -7.48 9.30
C VAL A 190 -9.10 -8.11 8.04
N ALA A 191 -10.43 -8.21 7.99
CA ALA A 191 -11.16 -8.77 6.84
C ALA A 191 -11.93 -7.68 6.09
N SER A 192 -12.01 -7.80 4.77
CA SER A 192 -12.92 -7.00 3.93
C SER A 192 -14.20 -7.80 3.64
N GLY A 193 -15.32 -7.11 3.48
CA GLY A 193 -16.58 -7.73 3.07
C GLY A 193 -17.50 -6.80 2.30
N TRP A 194 -18.60 -7.35 1.79
CA TRP A 194 -19.55 -6.66 0.91
C TRP A 194 -21.00 -6.97 1.30
N ARG A 195 -21.78 -5.92 1.57
CA ARG A 195 -23.20 -6.02 1.92
C ARG A 195 -24.08 -5.67 0.71
N PRO A 196 -24.84 -6.63 0.14
CA PRO A 196 -25.83 -6.30 -0.89
C PRO A 196 -26.83 -5.25 -0.41
N VAL A 197 -27.22 -4.31 -1.27
CA VAL A 197 -28.34 -3.40 -0.98
C VAL A 197 -29.64 -4.21 -0.96
N PRO A 198 -30.43 -4.21 0.14
CA PRO A 198 -31.70 -4.93 0.19
C PRO A 198 -32.67 -4.49 -0.90
N GLY A 199 -33.21 -5.45 -1.64
CA GLY A 199 -34.16 -5.20 -2.74
C GLY A 199 -33.52 -4.80 -4.08
N ALA A 200 -32.18 -4.75 -4.17
CA ALA A 200 -31.51 -4.63 -5.47
C ALA A 200 -31.75 -5.89 -6.34
N PRO A 201 -31.93 -5.75 -7.66
CA PRO A 201 -32.01 -6.91 -8.55
C PRO A 201 -30.66 -7.64 -8.54
N SER A 202 -30.66 -8.90 -8.11
CA SER A 202 -29.50 -9.77 -8.33
C SER A 202 -29.23 -9.82 -9.85
N PRO A 203 -27.97 -9.69 -10.30
CA PRO A 203 -27.63 -10.07 -11.66
C PRO A 203 -28.06 -11.53 -11.83
N GLY A 204 -28.95 -11.78 -12.81
CA GLY A 204 -29.42 -13.13 -13.10
C GLY A 204 -28.24 -14.06 -13.38
N PRO A 205 -28.39 -15.39 -13.21
CA PRO A 205 -27.30 -16.32 -13.50
C PRO A 205 -26.72 -16.03 -14.88
N LEU A 206 -25.41 -15.76 -14.94
CA LEU A 206 -24.71 -15.88 -16.21
C LEU A 206 -25.01 -17.28 -16.73
N PRO A 207 -25.45 -17.46 -17.99
CA PRO A 207 -25.54 -18.79 -18.55
C PRO A 207 -24.15 -19.39 -18.46
N GLY A 208 -24.01 -20.44 -17.65
CA GLY A 208 -22.76 -21.20 -17.60
C GLY A 208 -22.44 -21.73 -19.00
N PRO A 209 -21.19 -22.09 -19.28
CA PRO A 209 -20.87 -22.78 -20.52
C PRO A 209 -21.71 -24.05 -20.60
N ALA A 210 -22.74 -24.03 -21.44
CA ALA A 210 -23.49 -25.22 -21.79
C ALA A 210 -22.50 -26.22 -22.41
N GLU A 211 -22.73 -27.50 -22.19
CA GLU A 211 -21.84 -28.60 -22.56
C GLU A 211 -21.50 -28.60 -24.06
N ALA A 212 -20.43 -27.89 -24.41
CA ALA A 212 -19.87 -27.80 -25.76
C ALA A 212 -18.58 -28.61 -25.77
N GLY A 213 -18.66 -29.84 -26.27
CA GLY A 213 -17.50 -30.71 -26.41
C GLY A 213 -16.47 -30.15 -27.38
N ASP A 214 -15.20 -30.20 -26.98
CA ASP A 214 -13.97 -30.22 -27.79
C ASP A 214 -14.01 -29.60 -29.20
N SER A 215 -14.31 -28.30 -29.30
CA SER A 215 -13.82 -27.47 -30.42
C SER A 215 -13.93 -25.97 -30.13
N TRP A 216 -12.78 -25.32 -29.88
CA TRP A 216 -12.68 -23.86 -29.91
C TRP A 216 -12.37 -23.38 -31.33
N SER A 217 -13.39 -23.37 -32.19
CA SER A 217 -13.33 -22.78 -33.53
C SER A 217 -14.60 -22.02 -33.88
N GLU A 218 -14.46 -20.69 -33.99
CA GLU A 218 -15.34 -19.79 -34.73
C GLU A 218 -16.86 -19.94 -34.55
N VAL A 219 -17.37 -19.51 -33.39
CA VAL A 219 -18.74 -18.97 -33.30
C VAL A 219 -18.68 -17.57 -32.69
N ALA A 220 -18.59 -16.56 -33.56
CA ALA A 220 -18.84 -15.18 -33.20
C ALA A 220 -20.35 -15.00 -32.98
N VAL A 221 -20.82 -15.26 -31.75
CA VAL A 221 -22.18 -14.87 -31.34
C VAL A 221 -22.24 -13.36 -31.21
N ASP A 222 -23.01 -12.74 -32.10
CA ASP A 222 -23.25 -11.29 -32.16
C ASP A 222 -24.12 -10.85 -30.96
N LEU A 223 -23.45 -10.64 -29.82
CA LEU A 223 -24.06 -10.16 -28.58
C LEU A 223 -23.75 -8.66 -28.42
N PRO A 224 -24.76 -7.77 -28.43
CA PRO A 224 -24.53 -6.35 -28.14
C PRO A 224 -23.95 -6.19 -26.73
N ALA A 225 -22.99 -5.27 -26.60
CA ALA A 225 -22.15 -5.06 -25.43
C ALA A 225 -22.94 -5.14 -24.10
N ARG A 226 -22.80 -6.26 -23.39
CA ARG A 226 -23.45 -6.46 -22.09
C ARG A 226 -22.72 -5.66 -21.02
N THR A 227 -23.31 -4.55 -20.60
CA THR A 227 -22.98 -3.89 -19.34
C THR A 227 -23.01 -4.92 -18.21
N VAL A 228 -21.86 -5.22 -17.60
CA VAL A 228 -21.81 -6.07 -16.41
C VAL A 228 -22.27 -5.22 -15.22
N LEU A 229 -23.57 -5.28 -14.92
CA LEU A 229 -24.12 -4.67 -13.70
C LEU A 229 -23.58 -5.44 -12.48
N ALA A 230 -22.54 -4.90 -11.85
CA ALA A 230 -22.15 -5.31 -10.51
C ALA A 230 -23.32 -5.05 -9.56
N ALA A 231 -23.68 -6.03 -8.72
CA ALA A 231 -24.77 -5.89 -7.77
C ALA A 231 -24.46 -4.76 -6.77
N PRO A 232 -25.33 -3.74 -6.60
CA PRO A 232 -25.03 -2.64 -5.70
C PRO A 232 -24.96 -3.12 -4.26
N GLY A 233 -23.97 -2.63 -3.54
CA GLY A 233 -23.67 -3.02 -2.17
C GLY A 233 -22.73 -2.04 -1.48
N ARG A 234 -22.47 -2.30 -0.20
CA ARG A 234 -21.61 -1.50 0.67
C ARG A 234 -20.37 -2.30 1.05
N PRO A 235 -19.14 -1.80 0.82
CA PRO A 235 -17.97 -2.38 1.42
C PRO A 235 -17.97 -2.13 2.93
N TYR A 236 -17.44 -3.09 3.68
CA TYR A 236 -17.15 -2.93 5.11
C TYR A 236 -15.82 -3.60 5.46
N VAL A 237 -15.18 -3.10 6.51
CA VAL A 237 -14.03 -3.75 7.16
C VAL A 237 -14.50 -4.39 8.45
N ARG A 238 -14.11 -5.65 8.67
CA ARG A 238 -14.39 -6.39 9.90
C ARG A 238 -13.08 -6.75 10.59
N LEU A 239 -12.91 -6.22 11.78
CA LEU A 239 -11.85 -6.58 12.70
C LEU A 239 -12.34 -7.67 13.64
N LEU A 240 -11.53 -8.71 13.84
CA LEU A 240 -11.75 -9.73 14.87
C LEU A 240 -10.51 -9.76 15.78
N LEU A 241 -10.72 -9.48 17.06
CA LEU A 241 -9.68 -9.60 18.08
C LEU A 241 -9.72 -11.01 18.65
N VAL A 242 -8.67 -11.79 18.42
CA VAL A 242 -8.54 -13.18 18.86
C VAL A 242 -7.52 -13.29 20.00
N ASP A 243 -7.88 -14.05 21.03
CA ASP A 243 -7.04 -14.46 22.14
C ASP A 243 -6.31 -15.77 21.82
N LEU A 244 -4.98 -15.76 21.91
CA LEU A 244 -4.10 -16.93 21.75
C LEU A 244 -3.38 -17.32 23.06
N ALA A 245 -3.90 -16.95 24.24
CA ALA A 245 -3.34 -17.43 25.51
C ALA A 245 -3.35 -18.98 25.60
N GLU A 246 -4.33 -19.62 24.95
CA GLU A 246 -4.40 -21.07 24.77
C GLU A 246 -4.50 -21.39 23.26
N PRO A 247 -3.37 -21.61 22.54
CA PRO A 247 -3.36 -21.76 21.08
C PRO A 247 -4.16 -22.95 20.51
N ALA A 248 -4.52 -23.93 21.35
CA ALA A 248 -5.41 -25.04 20.99
C ALA A 248 -6.91 -24.68 21.11
N GLU A 249 -7.25 -23.62 21.86
CA GLU A 249 -8.62 -23.10 22.04
C GLU A 249 -8.66 -21.58 21.85
N PRO A 250 -8.30 -21.06 20.66
CA PRO A 250 -8.32 -19.62 20.38
C PRO A 250 -9.75 -19.07 20.45
N ARG A 251 -9.92 -17.86 20.98
CA ARG A 251 -11.26 -17.28 21.21
C ARG A 251 -11.37 -15.86 20.66
N VAL A 252 -12.41 -15.59 19.87
CA VAL A 252 -12.78 -14.21 19.52
C VAL A 252 -13.23 -13.50 20.80
N ARG A 253 -12.61 -12.35 21.10
CA ARG A 253 -12.90 -11.51 22.26
C ARG A 253 -13.92 -10.42 21.95
N GLU A 254 -13.77 -9.84 20.77
CA GLU A 254 -14.50 -8.66 20.32
C GLU A 254 -14.44 -8.61 18.79
N THR A 255 -15.46 -8.03 18.17
CA THR A 255 -15.42 -7.66 16.75
C THR A 255 -15.77 -6.19 16.57
N LEU A 256 -15.12 -5.53 15.61
CA LEU A 256 -15.45 -4.17 15.17
C LEU A 256 -15.72 -4.22 13.68
N GLU A 257 -16.90 -3.77 13.29
CA GLU A 257 -17.30 -3.59 11.91
C GLU A 257 -17.33 -2.10 11.59
N LEU A 258 -16.75 -1.71 10.47
CA LEU A 258 -16.57 -0.32 10.05
C LEU A 258 -16.97 -0.18 8.58
N ASP A 259 -17.88 0.74 8.27
CA ASP A 259 -18.28 1.03 6.89
C ASP A 259 -17.07 1.53 6.06
N GLY A 260 -16.90 1.02 4.83
CA GLY A 260 -15.82 1.39 3.92
C GLY A 260 -14.89 0.25 3.52
N THR A 261 -13.80 0.57 2.81
CA THR A 261 -12.74 -0.38 2.43
C THR A 261 -11.48 -0.13 3.25
N SER A 262 -10.77 -1.20 3.61
CA SER A 262 -9.40 -1.10 4.15
C SER A 262 -8.48 -0.57 3.06
N VAL A 263 -7.60 0.38 3.42
CA VAL A 263 -6.49 0.83 2.57
C VAL A 263 -5.21 0.13 3.02
N SER A 264 -4.90 0.22 4.31
CA SER A 264 -3.87 -0.61 4.96
C SER A 264 -3.95 -0.49 6.49
N ALA A 265 -3.14 -1.26 7.20
CA ALA A 265 -2.89 -1.04 8.62
C ALA A 265 -1.39 -1.12 8.96
N ARG A 266 -1.01 -0.59 10.11
CA ARG A 266 0.38 -0.59 10.62
C ARG A 266 0.37 -0.82 12.13
N LEU A 267 1.18 -1.75 12.61
CA LEU A 267 1.38 -2.04 14.04
C LEU A 267 2.77 -1.57 14.46
N VAL A 268 2.81 -0.66 15.43
CA VAL A 268 4.04 -0.14 16.06
C VAL A 268 3.79 -0.11 17.57
N ASP A 269 4.67 -0.72 18.35
CA ASP A 269 4.64 -0.74 19.84
C ASP A 269 3.24 -1.02 20.42
N GLY A 270 2.63 -2.15 20.03
CA GLY A 270 1.30 -2.58 20.49
C GLY A 270 0.13 -1.70 20.03
N THR A 271 0.37 -0.74 19.13
CA THR A 271 -0.62 0.21 18.63
C THR A 271 -0.83 0.06 17.13
N VAL A 272 -2.07 -0.28 16.75
CA VAL A 272 -2.49 -0.42 15.36
C VAL A 272 -3.08 0.91 14.87
N ARG A 273 -2.57 1.43 13.74
CA ARG A 273 -3.26 2.44 12.93
C ARG A 273 -3.89 1.73 11.75
N LEU A 274 -5.22 1.65 11.73
CA LEU A 274 -5.99 1.17 10.59
C LEU A 274 -6.41 2.38 9.74
N VAL A 275 -6.10 2.34 8.45
CA VAL A 275 -6.52 3.36 7.47
C VAL A 275 -7.64 2.77 6.62
N THR A 276 -8.83 3.37 6.71
CA THR A 276 -9.99 3.01 5.87
C THR A 276 -10.47 4.20 5.08
N ARG A 277 -11.08 3.95 3.91
CA ARG A 277 -11.82 4.97 3.15
C ARG A 277 -13.28 4.58 3.04
N SER A 278 -14.17 5.56 3.12
CA SER A 278 -15.62 5.36 3.06
C SER A 278 -16.27 6.38 2.13
N THR A 279 -17.07 5.91 1.19
CA THR A 279 -17.89 6.75 0.32
C THR A 279 -19.27 6.98 0.96
N PRO A 280 -19.92 8.14 0.76
CA PRO A 280 -21.27 8.38 1.24
C PRO A 280 -22.28 7.43 0.61
N HIS A 281 -23.03 6.72 1.45
CA HIS A 281 -24.11 5.87 1.02
C HIS A 281 -25.48 6.57 1.14
N VAL A 282 -25.83 7.32 0.10
CA VAL A 282 -27.19 7.84 -0.10
C VAL A 282 -27.99 6.87 -0.97
N PRO A 283 -29.20 6.42 -0.55
CA PRO A 283 -30.06 5.60 -1.39
C PRO A 283 -30.37 6.28 -2.74
N ALA A 284 -30.14 5.54 -3.83
CA ALA A 284 -30.28 6.02 -5.20
C ALA A 284 -31.23 5.12 -6.00
N VAL A 285 -31.71 5.65 -7.14
CA VAL A 285 -32.47 4.92 -8.15
C VAL A 285 -31.67 4.81 -9.44
N SER A 286 -32.10 3.92 -10.33
CA SER A 286 -31.58 3.73 -11.69
C SER A 286 -32.74 3.67 -12.68
N PRO A 287 -32.52 3.98 -13.97
CA PRO A 287 -33.51 3.71 -15.02
C PRO A 287 -33.75 2.20 -15.15
N GLU A 288 -35.00 1.80 -15.37
CA GLU A 288 -35.35 0.40 -15.65
C GLU A 288 -34.90 -0.01 -17.06
N HIS A 289 -34.84 0.96 -17.99
CA HIS A 289 -34.31 0.80 -19.35
C HIS A 289 -33.18 1.81 -19.60
N PRO A 290 -31.91 1.42 -19.39
CA PRO A 290 -30.73 2.25 -19.69
C PRO A 290 -30.72 2.76 -21.14
N GLY A 291 -30.33 4.02 -21.35
CA GLY A 291 -30.35 4.68 -22.66
C GLY A 291 -31.68 5.34 -23.05
N GLU A 292 -32.78 5.07 -22.33
CA GLU A 292 -34.01 5.86 -22.48
C GLU A 292 -33.88 7.20 -21.75
N ARG A 293 -33.58 8.28 -22.50
CA ARG A 293 -33.37 9.64 -21.95
C ARG A 293 -34.43 10.06 -20.93
N ALA A 294 -35.72 9.81 -21.20
CA ALA A 294 -36.81 10.18 -20.29
C ALA A 294 -36.83 9.35 -18.98
N GLN A 295 -36.22 8.17 -18.93
CA GLN A 295 -35.96 7.45 -17.67
C GLN A 295 -34.71 8.00 -17.00
N GLU A 296 -33.63 8.21 -17.75
CA GLU A 296 -32.36 8.72 -17.25
C GLU A 296 -32.51 10.10 -16.58
N ASP A 297 -33.23 11.03 -17.21
CA ASP A 297 -33.53 12.36 -16.66
C ASP A 297 -34.34 12.28 -15.36
N ARG A 298 -35.32 11.37 -15.30
CA ARG A 298 -36.13 11.14 -14.08
C ARG A 298 -35.29 10.56 -12.95
N ALA A 299 -34.43 9.58 -13.25
CA ALA A 299 -33.54 8.94 -12.29
C ALA A 299 -32.47 9.94 -11.79
N LEU A 300 -31.85 10.72 -12.67
CA LEU A 300 -30.91 11.78 -12.31
C LEU A 300 -31.56 12.85 -11.42
N ALA A 301 -32.77 13.29 -11.75
CA ALA A 301 -33.51 14.24 -10.93
C ALA A 301 -33.91 13.67 -9.57
N ALA A 302 -34.21 12.37 -9.48
CA ALA A 302 -34.44 11.69 -8.20
C ALA A 302 -33.15 11.59 -7.38
N ASN A 303 -32.04 11.16 -7.99
CA ASN A 303 -30.73 11.00 -7.35
C ASN A 303 -30.18 12.32 -6.82
N ARG A 304 -30.27 13.40 -7.61
CA ARG A 304 -29.91 14.76 -7.13
C ARG A 304 -30.78 15.22 -5.95
N ARG A 305 -32.08 14.89 -5.93
CA ARG A 305 -32.97 15.21 -4.79
C ARG A 305 -32.69 14.35 -3.55
N ALA A 306 -32.21 13.12 -3.71
CA ALA A 306 -31.75 12.30 -2.59
C ALA A 306 -30.41 12.83 -2.04
N ALA A 307 -29.42 13.07 -2.92
CA ALA A 307 -28.13 13.66 -2.57
C ALA A 307 -28.25 14.99 -1.81
N ALA A 308 -29.12 15.90 -2.26
CA ALA A 308 -29.38 17.18 -1.59
C ALA A 308 -29.99 17.05 -0.18
N ARG A 309 -30.48 15.87 0.20
CA ARG A 309 -31.09 15.56 1.50
C ARG A 309 -30.32 14.52 2.30
N ALA A 310 -29.08 14.19 1.91
CA ALA A 310 -28.24 13.23 2.62
C ALA A 310 -28.13 13.59 4.12
N THR A 311 -28.10 12.59 5.01
CA THR A 311 -27.94 12.79 6.47
C THR A 311 -26.52 12.48 6.93
N VAL A 312 -26.16 12.79 8.18
CA VAL A 312 -24.81 12.52 8.72
C VAL A 312 -24.51 11.01 8.68
N GLU A 313 -25.49 10.18 9.00
CA GLU A 313 -25.42 8.70 9.00
C GLU A 313 -25.32 8.11 7.58
N GLN A 314 -25.57 8.91 6.55
CA GLN A 314 -25.40 8.52 5.15
C GLN A 314 -24.05 8.98 4.57
N VAL A 315 -23.37 9.93 5.20
CA VAL A 315 -22.10 10.49 4.69
C VAL A 315 -20.86 10.13 5.51
N LEU A 316 -21.03 9.79 6.80
CA LEU A 316 -19.95 9.30 7.66
C LEU A 316 -20.03 7.78 7.86
N PRO A 317 -18.88 7.09 7.99
CA PRO A 317 -18.85 5.66 8.25
C PRO A 317 -19.37 5.33 9.64
N THR A 318 -20.16 4.26 9.77
CA THR A 318 -20.60 3.71 11.05
C THR A 318 -19.58 2.70 11.58
N ALA A 319 -19.32 2.75 12.89
CA ALA A 319 -18.61 1.73 13.65
C ALA A 319 -19.61 0.93 14.51
N VAL A 320 -19.60 -0.40 14.39
CA VAL A 320 -20.42 -1.33 15.17
C VAL A 320 -19.51 -2.31 15.90
N ARG A 321 -19.51 -2.25 17.23
CA ARG A 321 -18.64 -3.08 18.07
C ARG A 321 -19.45 -4.11 18.83
N ARG A 322 -18.98 -5.36 18.85
CA ARG A 322 -19.68 -6.52 19.45
C ARG A 322 -18.74 -7.32 20.34
N ASP A 323 -19.27 -7.88 21.41
CA ASP A 323 -18.54 -8.80 22.28
C ASP A 323 -18.35 -10.19 21.65
N ALA A 324 -17.77 -11.12 22.42
CA ALA A 324 -17.52 -12.50 22.00
C ALA A 324 -18.80 -13.27 21.61
N ASP A 325 -19.95 -12.95 22.22
CA ASP A 325 -21.24 -13.59 21.94
C ASP A 325 -21.97 -12.92 20.76
N GLY A 326 -21.40 -11.84 20.20
CA GLY A 326 -21.99 -11.07 19.09
C GLY A 326 -22.98 -9.98 19.54
N THR A 327 -23.15 -9.77 20.85
CA THR A 327 -24.01 -8.72 21.40
C THR A 327 -23.44 -7.34 21.06
N GLU A 328 -24.29 -6.41 20.65
CA GLU A 328 -23.85 -5.06 20.27
C GLU A 328 -23.47 -4.25 21.51
N ILE A 329 -22.19 -3.91 21.65
CA ILE A 329 -21.66 -3.04 22.71
C ILE A 329 -21.90 -1.58 22.35
N THR A 330 -21.63 -1.20 21.10
CA THR A 330 -21.80 0.17 20.59
C THR A 330 -22.11 0.20 19.10
N ARG A 331 -22.96 1.13 18.69
CA ARG A 331 -23.14 1.58 17.30
C ARG A 331 -23.14 3.09 17.25
N ALA A 332 -22.21 3.68 16.50
CA ALA A 332 -22.08 5.13 16.36
C ALA A 332 -21.35 5.48 15.05
N PRO A 333 -21.41 6.73 14.57
CA PRO A 333 -20.44 7.23 13.59
C PRO A 333 -19.01 7.01 14.10
N ALA A 334 -18.11 6.51 13.25
CA ALA A 334 -16.73 6.20 13.61
C ALA A 334 -15.90 7.47 13.91
N VAL A 335 -16.37 8.63 13.46
CA VAL A 335 -15.77 9.94 13.68
C VAL A 335 -16.86 11.00 13.85
N GLY A 336 -16.62 12.01 14.69
CA GLY A 336 -17.49 13.18 14.81
C GLY A 336 -17.20 14.19 13.69
N CYS A 337 -18.21 14.93 13.23
CA CYS A 337 -18.07 15.88 12.11
C CYS A 337 -16.92 16.88 12.30
N ASN A 338 -16.73 17.39 13.51
CA ASN A 338 -15.66 18.33 13.88
C ASN A 338 -14.26 17.70 14.01
N ARG A 339 -14.13 16.38 13.78
CA ARG A 339 -12.86 15.66 13.62
C ARG A 339 -12.60 15.20 12.18
N VAL A 340 -13.55 15.49 11.27
CA VAL A 340 -13.31 15.41 9.82
C VAL A 340 -12.66 16.72 9.41
N HIS A 341 -11.50 16.60 8.77
CA HIS A 341 -10.67 17.72 8.34
C HIS A 341 -10.69 17.85 6.82
N HIS A 342 -10.55 19.05 6.28
CA HIS A 342 -10.55 19.27 4.83
C HIS A 342 -9.48 20.30 4.41
N PRO A 343 -8.97 20.26 3.16
CA PRO A 343 -8.06 21.27 2.66
C PRO A 343 -8.69 22.67 2.74
N ALA A 344 -7.96 23.63 3.32
CA ALA A 344 -8.39 25.02 3.31
C ALA A 344 -8.43 25.60 1.88
N GLY A 345 -9.41 26.46 1.61
CA GLY A 345 -9.66 27.04 0.29
C GLY A 345 -10.78 26.31 -0.45
N THR A 346 -10.46 25.19 -1.08
CA THR A 346 -11.40 24.41 -1.92
C THR A 346 -11.36 22.93 -1.51
N PRO A 347 -12.14 22.50 -0.51
CA PRO A 347 -12.42 21.08 -0.30
C PRO A 347 -13.11 20.51 -1.55
N ALA A 348 -12.82 19.25 -1.87
CA ALA A 348 -13.36 18.56 -3.04
C ALA A 348 -13.64 17.09 -2.69
N GLY A 349 -14.62 16.49 -3.36
CA GLY A 349 -15.06 15.13 -3.05
C GLY A 349 -15.86 15.04 -1.75
N ALA A 350 -16.38 13.84 -1.50
CA ALA A 350 -17.17 13.50 -0.33
C ALA A 350 -16.73 12.18 0.32
N THR A 351 -15.61 11.60 -0.11
CA THR A 351 -15.01 10.42 0.51
C THR A 351 -14.38 10.81 1.84
N THR A 352 -14.52 9.94 2.84
CA THR A 352 -13.91 10.13 4.17
C THR A 352 -12.83 9.08 4.37
N LEU A 353 -11.58 9.54 4.35
CA LEU A 353 -10.40 8.82 4.82
C LEU A 353 -10.38 8.88 6.35
N LEU A 354 -10.21 7.73 7.00
CA LEU A 354 -10.24 7.60 8.46
C LEU A 354 -9.00 6.83 8.92
N VAL A 355 -8.25 7.43 9.85
CA VAL A 355 -7.17 6.75 10.58
C VAL A 355 -7.67 6.43 11.99
N THR A 356 -7.90 5.14 12.24
CA THR A 356 -8.40 4.61 13.51
C THR A 356 -7.23 4.05 14.33
N THR A 357 -7.01 4.60 15.53
CA THR A 357 -5.95 4.17 16.44
C THR A 357 -6.52 3.17 17.44
N LEU A 358 -6.00 1.94 17.43
CA LEU A 358 -6.45 0.81 18.25
C LEU A 358 -5.28 0.26 19.08
N ARG A 359 -5.58 -0.28 20.27
CA ARG A 359 -4.62 -1.04 21.07
C ARG A 359 -5.19 -2.43 21.36
N PRO A 360 -4.85 -3.47 20.57
CA PRO A 360 -5.41 -4.82 20.71
C PRO A 360 -5.35 -5.40 22.12
N ALA A 361 -4.33 -5.06 22.91
CA ALA A 361 -4.22 -5.42 24.33
C ALA A 361 -5.38 -4.90 25.21
N ALA A 362 -6.03 -3.79 24.82
CA ALA A 362 -7.13 -3.13 25.53
C ALA A 362 -8.52 -3.33 24.87
N GLY A 363 -8.59 -4.02 23.72
CA GLY A 363 -9.82 -4.22 22.94
C GLY A 363 -9.84 -3.45 21.61
N LEU A 364 -11.01 -3.43 20.97
CA LEU A 364 -11.28 -2.77 19.69
C LEU A 364 -11.99 -1.42 19.84
N ALA A 365 -12.09 -0.89 21.06
CA ALA A 365 -12.48 0.50 21.25
C ALA A 365 -11.37 1.41 20.68
N ALA A 366 -11.73 2.31 19.76
CA ALA A 366 -10.79 3.28 19.22
C ALA A 366 -10.29 4.21 20.33
N VAL A 367 -8.97 4.31 20.46
CA VAL A 367 -8.30 5.25 21.39
C VAL A 367 -8.32 6.65 20.80
N ASP A 368 -8.18 6.75 19.47
CA ASP A 368 -8.29 8.00 18.72
C ASP A 368 -8.79 7.75 17.28
N THR A 369 -9.46 8.76 16.72
CA THR A 369 -9.91 8.77 15.32
C THR A 369 -9.72 10.15 14.70
N THR A 370 -8.94 10.18 13.63
CA THR A 370 -8.69 11.38 12.81
C THR A 370 -9.16 11.09 11.39
N ALA A 371 -10.00 11.97 10.83
CA ALA A 371 -10.53 11.82 9.48
C ALA A 371 -10.20 13.01 8.59
N VAL A 372 -10.10 12.76 7.28
CA VAL A 372 -9.86 13.73 6.22
C VAL A 372 -10.86 13.51 5.09
N THR A 373 -11.42 14.57 4.53
CA THR A 373 -12.18 14.51 3.27
C THR A 373 -11.18 14.32 2.11
N SER A 374 -10.91 13.06 1.77
CA SER A 374 -9.93 12.60 0.78
C SER A 374 -10.20 11.12 0.45
N ASP A 375 -9.70 10.63 -0.68
CA ASP A 375 -9.96 9.25 -1.14
C ASP A 375 -9.02 8.22 -0.50
N GLY A 376 -7.71 8.51 -0.44
CA GLY A 376 -6.68 7.67 0.18
C GLY A 376 -6.47 6.32 -0.52
N ASP A 377 -5.43 6.21 -1.35
CA ASP A 377 -5.13 5.00 -2.11
C ASP A 377 -3.97 4.18 -1.54
N LEU A 378 -3.02 4.85 -0.89
CA LEU A 378 -1.72 4.27 -0.52
C LEU A 378 -1.29 4.74 0.86
N VAL A 379 -0.73 3.82 1.66
CA VAL A 379 -0.22 4.12 3.02
C VAL A 379 1.26 3.81 3.11
N TYR A 380 2.04 4.78 3.58
CA TYR A 380 3.40 4.62 4.06
C TYR A 380 3.43 4.88 5.57
N ALA A 381 4.29 4.21 6.33
CA ALA A 381 4.56 4.59 7.72
C ALA A 381 5.98 4.25 8.18
N SER A 382 6.57 5.17 8.95
CA SER A 382 7.67 4.90 9.88
C SER A 382 7.12 4.59 11.28
N THR A 383 7.99 4.41 12.26
CA THR A 383 7.61 4.26 13.67
C THR A 383 6.87 5.49 14.23
N ASP A 384 7.12 6.69 13.68
CA ASP A 384 6.64 7.98 14.20
C ASP A 384 5.84 8.84 13.20
N ARG A 385 5.72 8.41 11.94
CA ARG A 385 4.91 9.05 10.90
C ARG A 385 4.06 8.05 10.14
N LEU A 386 2.86 8.48 9.77
CA LEU A 386 2.03 7.83 8.77
C LEU A 386 1.73 8.84 7.65
N HIS A 387 1.86 8.41 6.41
CA HIS A 387 1.53 9.19 5.23
C HIS A 387 0.47 8.46 4.41
N VAL A 388 -0.59 9.17 4.02
CA VAL A 388 -1.56 8.66 3.05
C VAL A 388 -1.44 9.45 1.77
N ALA A 389 -1.34 8.74 0.65
CA ALA A 389 -1.28 9.34 -0.68
C ALA A 389 -2.55 9.00 -1.48
N THR A 390 -2.97 9.94 -2.32
CA THR A 390 -4.06 9.78 -3.30
C THR A 390 -3.50 10.13 -4.67
N SER A 391 -3.27 9.13 -5.52
CA SER A 391 -2.80 9.33 -6.89
C SER A 391 -3.99 9.59 -7.78
N ARG A 392 -4.54 10.81 -7.72
CA ARG A 392 -5.69 11.16 -8.57
C ARG A 392 -5.34 10.89 -10.02
N TRP A 393 -6.19 10.11 -10.68
CA TRP A 393 -6.07 9.74 -12.10
C TRP A 393 -4.88 8.81 -12.46
N GLY A 394 -4.13 8.32 -11.47
CA GLY A 394 -2.83 7.66 -11.68
C GLY A 394 -2.82 6.14 -11.96
N THR A 395 -3.89 5.40 -11.63
CA THR A 395 -3.90 3.91 -11.73
C THR A 395 -5.16 3.31 -12.35
N VAL A 396 -6.15 4.14 -12.72
CA VAL A 396 -7.42 3.66 -13.30
C VAL A 396 -7.71 4.42 -14.59
N ALA A 397 -7.76 3.69 -15.71
CA ALA A 397 -8.05 4.24 -17.03
C ALA A 397 -9.53 4.05 -17.44
N PRO A 398 -10.16 5.02 -18.13
CA PRO A 398 -9.69 6.37 -18.34
C PRO A 398 -9.90 7.21 -17.07
N ALA A 399 -8.89 7.99 -16.71
CA ALA A 399 -9.07 9.16 -15.88
C ALA A 399 -9.99 10.15 -16.59
N ALA A 400 -11.28 10.13 -16.24
CA ALA A 400 -12.26 11.08 -16.72
C ALA A 400 -12.43 12.23 -15.72
N ASP A 401 -12.51 13.46 -16.22
CA ASP A 401 -13.09 14.55 -15.44
C ASP A 401 -14.60 14.29 -15.20
N THR A 402 -15.25 15.10 -14.36
CA THR A 402 -16.68 14.92 -14.09
C THR A 402 -17.62 15.26 -15.27
N ALA A 403 -17.07 15.51 -16.46
CA ALA A 403 -17.79 15.63 -17.73
C ALA A 403 -17.43 14.50 -18.72
N GLY A 404 -16.68 13.46 -18.29
CA GLY A 404 -16.33 12.31 -19.12
C GLY A 404 -15.09 12.50 -19.99
N ARG A 405 -14.34 13.59 -19.84
CA ARG A 405 -13.18 13.93 -20.70
C ARG A 405 -11.89 13.36 -20.11
N SER A 406 -11.03 12.80 -20.96
CA SER A 406 -9.70 12.33 -20.56
C SER A 406 -8.88 13.44 -19.90
N VAL A 407 -8.42 13.21 -18.67
CA VAL A 407 -7.51 14.10 -17.95
C VAL A 407 -6.13 14.06 -18.61
N PRO A 408 -5.57 15.19 -19.06
CA PRO A 408 -4.20 15.27 -19.60
C PRO A 408 -3.14 14.82 -18.58
N ALA A 409 -2.06 14.22 -19.06
CA ALA A 409 -0.98 13.69 -18.21
C ALA A 409 -0.32 14.76 -17.31
N ASP A 410 -0.19 16.00 -17.80
CA ASP A 410 0.33 17.14 -17.04
C ASP A 410 -0.58 17.59 -15.88
N GLN A 411 -1.77 16.99 -15.74
CA GLN A 411 -2.73 17.23 -14.65
C GLN A 411 -2.80 16.06 -13.64
N VAL A 412 -2.05 14.97 -13.86
CA VAL A 412 -1.91 13.89 -12.88
C VAL A 412 -1.09 14.39 -11.70
N THR A 413 -1.65 14.27 -10.49
CA THR A 413 -0.98 14.70 -9.25
C THR A 413 -1.27 13.74 -8.11
N THR A 414 -0.27 13.52 -7.28
CA THR A 414 -0.42 12.81 -6.01
C THR A 414 -0.64 13.82 -4.89
N GLU A 415 -1.79 13.76 -4.23
CA GLU A 415 -2.01 14.44 -2.96
C GLU A 415 -1.43 13.61 -1.82
N LEU A 416 -0.80 14.28 -0.85
CA LEU A 416 -0.13 13.67 0.30
C LEU A 416 -0.68 14.26 1.60
N HIS A 417 -0.90 13.39 2.58
CA HIS A 417 -1.40 13.69 3.92
C HIS A 417 -0.47 13.11 4.98
N ALA A 418 0.17 13.94 5.80
CA ALA A 418 1.08 13.54 6.86
C ALA A 418 0.40 13.50 8.23
N PHE A 419 0.71 12.48 9.01
CA PHE A 419 0.21 12.25 10.37
C PHE A 419 1.38 11.88 11.30
N ASP A 420 1.36 12.44 12.51
CA ASP A 420 2.22 12.08 13.63
C ASP A 420 1.64 10.85 14.33
N THR A 421 2.42 9.78 14.38
CA THR A 421 2.09 8.52 15.07
C THR A 421 3.05 8.20 16.22
N SER A 422 3.86 9.17 16.66
CA SER A 422 4.79 9.01 17.81
C SER A 422 4.07 8.71 19.14
N SER A 423 2.78 9.02 19.24
CA SER A 423 1.97 8.71 20.43
C SER A 423 1.15 7.43 20.23
N PRO A 424 1.22 6.44 21.14
CA PRO A 424 0.39 5.23 21.08
C PRO A 424 -1.10 5.49 21.36
N GLU A 425 -1.46 6.72 21.76
CA GLU A 425 -2.84 7.10 22.11
C GLU A 425 -3.45 8.17 21.20
N ARG A 426 -2.68 8.74 20.26
CA ARG A 426 -3.15 9.79 19.34
C ARG A 426 -2.48 9.72 17.99
N THR A 427 -3.25 9.94 16.93
CA THR A 427 -2.74 10.11 15.56
C THR A 427 -3.08 11.52 15.08
N ARG A 428 -2.12 12.44 15.20
CA ARG A 428 -2.32 13.88 14.95
C ARG A 428 -2.00 14.22 13.50
N TYR A 429 -2.91 14.93 12.83
CA TYR A 429 -2.63 15.48 11.50
C TYR A 429 -1.50 16.52 11.52
N LEU A 430 -0.56 16.44 10.57
CA LEU A 430 0.59 17.34 10.46
C LEU A 430 0.54 18.28 9.27
N GLY A 431 0.09 17.82 8.09
CA GLY A 431 0.02 18.69 6.92
C GLY A 431 -0.27 17.99 5.60
N SER A 432 -0.62 18.79 4.59
CA SER A 432 -0.77 18.33 3.20
C SER A 432 0.24 18.94 2.25
N GLY A 433 0.54 18.22 1.18
CA GLY A 433 1.18 18.74 -0.03
C GLY A 433 0.69 17.98 -1.26
N SER A 434 1.18 18.37 -2.42
CA SER A 434 0.94 17.66 -3.68
C SER A 434 2.21 17.63 -4.51
N VAL A 435 2.40 16.55 -5.26
CA VAL A 435 3.51 16.40 -6.23
C VAL A 435 2.95 16.01 -7.60
N PRO A 436 3.59 16.43 -8.71
CA PRO A 436 3.21 15.97 -10.04
C PRO A 436 3.41 14.47 -10.23
N GLY A 437 2.54 13.84 -11.02
CA GLY A 437 2.58 12.41 -11.32
C GLY A 437 1.92 11.52 -10.26
N TYR A 438 1.96 10.22 -10.52
CA TYR A 438 1.40 9.15 -9.68
C TYR A 438 2.49 8.32 -9.00
N LEU A 439 2.11 7.60 -7.93
CA LEU A 439 2.96 6.63 -7.25
C LEU A 439 2.71 5.22 -7.78
N TYR A 440 3.78 4.46 -8.03
CA TYR A 440 3.67 3.07 -8.53
C TYR A 440 3.23 2.05 -7.45
N GLY A 441 3.60 2.28 -6.19
CA GLY A 441 3.35 1.39 -5.05
C GLY A 441 3.87 1.98 -3.74
N ARG A 442 3.68 1.26 -2.61
CA ARG A 442 3.80 1.86 -1.24
C ARG A 442 5.17 2.47 -0.91
N TRP A 443 6.19 2.11 -1.66
CA TRP A 443 7.59 2.45 -1.43
C TRP A 443 8.19 3.39 -2.48
N ALA A 444 7.34 3.93 -3.35
CA ALA A 444 7.60 5.27 -3.88
C ALA A 444 7.79 6.31 -2.76
N LEU A 445 7.42 5.97 -1.51
CA LEU A 445 7.53 6.79 -0.31
C LEU A 445 8.58 6.22 0.66
N SER A 446 9.39 7.10 1.26
CA SER A 446 10.20 6.82 2.47
C SER A 446 10.41 8.09 3.29
N HIS A 447 10.48 7.97 4.61
CA HIS A 447 10.78 9.08 5.53
C HIS A 447 12.19 8.93 6.10
N HIS A 448 13.01 9.98 5.97
CA HIS A 448 14.40 10.01 6.44
C HIS A 448 14.73 11.40 7.02
N GLU A 449 15.28 11.44 8.23
CA GLU A 449 15.72 12.67 8.90
C GLU A 449 14.71 13.86 8.82
N GLY A 450 13.42 13.58 9.04
CA GLY A 450 12.35 14.59 9.01
C GLY A 450 11.86 15.00 7.62
N HIS A 451 12.31 14.31 6.57
CA HIS A 451 11.93 14.54 5.18
C HIS A 451 11.18 13.34 4.60
N LEU A 452 10.09 13.60 3.88
CA LEU A 452 9.40 12.61 3.06
C LEU A 452 10.00 12.63 1.66
N ARG A 453 10.45 11.48 1.17
CA ARG A 453 11.01 11.25 -0.16
C ARG A 453 9.95 10.55 -0.99
N VAL A 454 9.71 11.04 -2.21
CA VAL A 454 8.57 10.67 -3.04
C VAL A 454 9.02 10.49 -4.49
N ALA A 455 8.92 9.28 -5.02
CA ALA A 455 9.21 8.96 -6.41
C ALA A 455 7.91 8.90 -7.24
N THR A 456 7.77 9.72 -8.27
CA THR A 456 6.57 9.76 -9.12
C THR A 456 6.87 9.52 -10.59
N THR A 457 5.84 9.18 -11.38
CA THR A 457 5.88 9.21 -12.85
C THR A 457 4.78 10.15 -13.36
N THR A 458 5.10 11.07 -14.28
CA THR A 458 4.19 12.16 -14.71
C THR A 458 3.05 11.70 -15.62
N ALA A 459 3.30 10.74 -16.50
CA ALA A 459 2.30 10.25 -17.45
C ALA A 459 2.12 8.74 -17.32
N ALA A 460 0.87 8.30 -17.29
CA ALA A 460 0.54 6.88 -17.20
C ALA A 460 0.71 6.19 -18.57
N PRO A 461 1.21 4.94 -18.63
CA PRO A 461 1.67 4.31 -19.87
C PRO A 461 0.58 4.07 -20.93
N TRP A 462 -0.70 4.19 -20.58
CA TRP A 462 -1.83 4.05 -21.50
C TRP A 462 -2.22 5.35 -22.22
N ASP A 463 -1.58 6.48 -21.92
CA ASP A 463 -1.88 7.76 -22.58
C ASP A 463 -1.42 7.82 -24.05
N GLY A 464 -0.52 6.91 -24.44
CA GLY A 464 0.05 6.81 -25.79
C GLY A 464 0.89 8.02 -26.20
N SER A 465 1.15 8.99 -25.32
CA SER A 465 1.82 10.25 -25.64
C SER A 465 3.31 10.07 -25.87
N GLY A 466 3.91 9.08 -25.19
CA GLY A 466 5.34 8.88 -25.16
C GLY A 466 6.11 9.99 -24.42
N THR A 467 5.46 10.76 -23.54
CA THR A 467 6.08 11.88 -22.80
C THR A 467 6.21 11.67 -21.28
N SER A 468 6.06 10.43 -20.78
CA SER A 468 6.30 10.12 -19.38
C SER A 468 7.73 10.46 -18.95
N SER A 469 7.90 10.90 -17.71
CA SER A 469 9.19 10.95 -17.04
C SER A 469 8.95 10.75 -15.55
N SER A 470 9.97 10.22 -14.88
CA SER A 470 9.94 9.98 -13.44
C SER A 470 10.79 10.99 -12.69
N SER A 471 10.37 11.29 -11.46
CA SER A 471 10.97 12.32 -10.62
C SER A 471 11.15 11.81 -9.19
N MET A 472 12.20 12.25 -8.51
CA MET A 472 12.40 12.11 -7.07
C MET A 472 12.20 13.47 -6.40
N VAL A 473 11.20 13.59 -5.55
CA VAL A 473 10.84 14.82 -4.82
C VAL A 473 11.08 14.63 -3.33
N VAL A 474 11.73 15.61 -2.68
CA VAL A 474 11.95 15.63 -1.24
C VAL A 474 11.10 16.74 -0.62
N LEU A 475 10.25 16.38 0.34
CA LEU A 475 9.31 17.27 1.04
C LEU A 475 9.67 17.34 2.53
N ALA A 476 9.44 18.50 3.15
CA ALA A 476 9.56 18.69 4.59
C ALA A 476 8.25 19.18 5.21
N GLU A 477 8.01 18.79 6.47
CA GLU A 477 6.91 19.28 7.28
C GLU A 477 7.15 20.74 7.69
N GLN A 478 6.34 21.69 7.20
CA GLN A 478 6.44 23.10 7.56
C GLN A 478 5.05 23.75 7.68
N GLY A 479 4.68 24.18 8.89
CA GLY A 479 3.54 25.07 9.13
C GLY A 479 2.19 24.52 8.67
N GLY A 480 1.93 23.23 8.89
CA GLY A 480 0.69 22.58 8.45
C GLY A 480 0.73 22.05 7.01
N ARG A 481 1.90 22.01 6.37
CA ARG A 481 2.07 21.64 4.96
C ARG A 481 3.26 20.70 4.77
N LEU A 482 3.20 19.87 3.73
CA LEU A 482 4.38 19.25 3.13
C LEU A 482 4.88 20.22 2.04
N VAL A 483 6.10 20.73 2.20
CA VAL A 483 6.71 21.75 1.34
C VAL A 483 7.93 21.16 0.68
N GLU A 484 8.05 21.32 -0.63
CA GLU A 484 9.20 20.87 -1.40
C GLU A 484 10.51 21.51 -0.92
N ARG A 485 11.55 20.68 -0.83
CA ARG A 485 12.92 21.07 -0.50
C ARG A 485 13.85 20.91 -1.68
N GLY A 486 13.76 19.77 -2.35
CA GLY A 486 14.58 19.43 -3.50
C GLY A 486 13.85 18.49 -4.44
N ARG A 487 14.30 18.47 -5.70
CA ARG A 487 13.71 17.66 -6.77
C ARG A 487 14.78 17.26 -7.78
N LEU A 488 14.67 16.04 -8.26
CA LEU A 488 15.40 15.51 -9.42
C LEU A 488 14.38 15.00 -10.43
N ASP A 489 14.32 15.63 -11.60
CA ASP A 489 13.45 15.24 -12.72
C ASP A 489 14.26 14.49 -13.80
N GLY A 490 13.56 13.90 -14.79
CA GLY A 490 14.20 13.37 -16.00
C GLY A 490 14.68 11.91 -15.88
N LEU A 491 14.27 11.18 -14.84
CA LEU A 491 14.51 9.75 -14.73
C LEU A 491 13.61 9.01 -15.73
N GLY A 492 14.13 7.97 -16.39
CA GLY A 492 13.41 7.14 -17.35
C GLY A 492 12.52 7.90 -18.36
N PRO A 493 13.07 8.75 -19.26
CA PRO A 493 12.25 9.42 -20.26
C PRO A 493 11.52 8.42 -21.15
N THR A 494 10.20 8.56 -21.26
CA THR A 494 9.26 7.65 -21.93
C THR A 494 9.04 6.29 -21.22
N GLU A 495 9.52 6.15 -19.99
CA GLU A 495 9.40 4.95 -19.16
C GLU A 495 8.53 5.23 -17.92
N GLN A 496 8.26 4.20 -17.11
CA GLN A 496 7.60 4.33 -15.80
C GLN A 496 8.42 3.61 -14.71
N ILE A 497 8.29 4.03 -13.45
CA ILE A 497 8.87 3.32 -12.30
C ILE A 497 8.27 1.91 -12.19
N TYR A 498 9.11 0.92 -11.91
CA TYR A 498 8.73 -0.44 -11.52
C TYR A 498 9.25 -0.85 -10.13
N ALA A 499 10.35 -0.25 -9.66
CA ALA A 499 10.80 -0.41 -8.30
C ALA A 499 11.55 0.83 -7.80
N VAL A 500 11.47 1.08 -6.50
CA VAL A 500 12.33 2.03 -5.77
C VAL A 500 12.99 1.26 -4.63
N ARG A 501 14.19 1.66 -4.20
CA ARG A 501 14.80 1.17 -2.97
C ARG A 501 15.59 2.24 -2.24
N TYR A 502 15.10 2.65 -1.07
CA TYR A 502 15.81 3.59 -0.21
C TYR A 502 16.77 2.87 0.76
N VAL A 503 17.99 3.38 0.91
CA VAL A 503 19.02 2.89 1.86
C VAL A 503 19.80 4.08 2.41
N GLY A 504 19.46 4.54 3.62
CA GLY A 504 20.05 5.75 4.19
C GLY A 504 19.85 6.95 3.26
N ASP A 505 20.93 7.65 2.91
CA ASP A 505 20.94 8.78 1.97
C ASP A 505 20.76 8.39 0.49
N LEU A 506 20.78 7.09 0.15
CA LEU A 506 20.66 6.62 -1.23
C LEU A 506 19.22 6.21 -1.57
N ALA A 507 18.88 6.35 -2.85
CA ALA A 507 17.75 5.65 -3.45
C ALA A 507 18.18 5.02 -4.77
N THR A 508 17.82 3.77 -5.03
CA THR A 508 17.81 3.24 -6.39
C THR A 508 16.40 3.29 -6.97
N VAL A 509 16.31 3.56 -8.27
CA VAL A 509 15.03 3.64 -9.01
C VAL A 509 15.20 2.83 -10.28
N VAL A 510 14.26 1.93 -10.52
CA VAL A 510 14.17 1.09 -11.71
C VAL A 510 12.99 1.59 -12.53
N THR A 511 13.24 1.93 -13.79
CA THR A 511 12.21 2.32 -14.76
C THR A 511 12.24 1.38 -15.95
N PHE A 512 11.12 1.18 -16.65
CA PHE A 512 11.12 0.28 -17.80
C PHE A 512 10.16 0.69 -18.92
N ARG A 513 10.61 0.41 -20.14
CA ARG A 513 9.80 0.36 -21.37
C ARG A 513 10.18 -0.85 -22.24
N GLN A 514 11.47 -1.11 -22.41
CA GLN A 514 12.03 -2.27 -23.14
C GLN A 514 13.36 -2.78 -22.55
N THR A 515 14.14 -1.90 -21.90
CA THR A 515 15.37 -2.20 -21.16
C THR A 515 15.33 -1.36 -19.89
N ASP A 516 15.77 -1.89 -18.75
CA ASP A 516 15.69 -1.21 -17.44
C ASP A 516 16.98 -0.46 -17.11
N PRO A 517 16.99 0.88 -17.06
CA PRO A 517 17.98 1.64 -16.31
C PRO A 517 17.69 1.60 -14.80
N LEU A 518 18.52 0.86 -14.06
CA LEU A 518 18.67 1.04 -12.62
C LEU A 518 19.47 2.33 -12.39
N TYR A 519 18.78 3.37 -11.91
CA TYR A 519 19.37 4.62 -11.46
C TYR A 519 19.83 4.51 -10.00
N VAL A 520 20.96 5.14 -9.67
CA VAL A 520 21.45 5.35 -8.30
C VAL A 520 21.40 6.84 -8.00
N LEU A 521 20.63 7.22 -6.98
CA LEU A 521 20.39 8.59 -6.56
C LEU A 521 21.02 8.85 -5.18
N ASP A 522 21.59 10.04 -5.03
CA ASP A 522 22.14 10.59 -3.79
C ASP A 522 21.21 11.68 -3.27
N LEU A 523 20.67 11.47 -2.08
CA LEU A 523 19.67 12.29 -1.41
C LEU A 523 20.21 12.86 -0.08
N SER A 524 21.53 12.84 0.13
CA SER A 524 22.21 13.35 1.33
C SER A 524 22.02 14.86 1.55
N ASP A 525 21.88 15.62 0.45
CA ASP A 525 21.35 16.98 0.49
C ASP A 525 19.86 16.96 0.11
N PRO A 526 18.92 17.09 1.07
CA PRO A 526 17.48 17.08 0.77
C PRO A 526 17.02 18.28 -0.07
N ALA A 527 17.86 19.32 -0.23
CA ALA A 527 17.59 20.43 -1.15
C ALA A 527 18.14 20.19 -2.56
N GLN A 528 19.08 19.24 -2.74
CA GLN A 528 19.72 18.94 -4.02
C GLN A 528 19.91 17.43 -4.24
N PRO A 529 18.82 16.65 -4.42
CA PRO A 529 18.92 15.26 -4.84
C PRO A 529 19.61 15.15 -6.21
N ARG A 530 20.50 14.17 -6.38
CA ARG A 530 21.38 14.03 -7.56
C ARG A 530 21.38 12.61 -8.11
N LEU A 531 21.37 12.48 -9.44
CA LEU A 531 21.75 11.24 -10.10
C LEU A 531 23.25 11.00 -9.94
N ARG A 532 23.64 9.79 -9.53
CA ARG A 532 25.04 9.37 -9.37
C ARG A 532 25.50 8.47 -10.51
N GLY A 533 24.70 7.47 -10.86
CA GLY A 533 25.00 6.47 -11.88
C GLY A 533 23.75 5.81 -12.44
N GLU A 534 23.88 5.17 -13.59
CA GLU A 534 22.82 4.50 -14.34
C GLU A 534 23.37 3.18 -14.89
N LEU A 535 22.63 2.08 -14.72
CA LEU A 535 22.98 0.75 -15.23
C LEU A 535 21.82 0.21 -16.06
N LYS A 536 22.03 0.00 -17.37
CA LYS A 536 21.05 -0.64 -18.24
C LYS A 536 21.19 -2.16 -18.24
N VAL A 537 20.13 -2.87 -17.91
CA VAL A 537 20.06 -4.35 -17.95
C VAL A 537 18.85 -4.84 -18.76
N PRO A 538 18.95 -6.04 -19.39
CA PRO A 538 17.79 -6.73 -19.94
C PRO A 538 16.81 -7.16 -18.83
N GLY A 539 15.52 -7.12 -19.14
CA GLY A 539 14.46 -7.34 -18.15
C GLY A 539 14.22 -6.09 -17.30
N PHE A 540 13.54 -6.27 -16.17
CA PHE A 540 13.36 -5.23 -15.13
C PHE A 540 13.14 -5.85 -13.74
N SER A 541 13.46 -5.11 -12.68
CA SER A 541 13.13 -5.50 -11.29
C SER A 541 11.80 -4.89 -10.84
N THR A 542 10.89 -5.68 -10.27
CA THR A 542 9.68 -5.15 -9.60
C THR A 542 9.86 -5.03 -8.09
N TYR A 543 10.86 -5.72 -7.55
CA TYR A 543 11.25 -5.66 -6.14
C TYR A 543 12.78 -5.60 -6.02
N LEU A 544 13.28 -4.79 -5.08
CA LEU A 544 14.71 -4.60 -4.80
C LEU A 544 14.95 -4.75 -3.29
N HIS A 545 15.93 -5.56 -2.89
CA HIS A 545 16.22 -5.88 -1.50
C HIS A 545 17.72 -5.70 -1.19
N PRO A 546 18.14 -4.98 -0.13
CA PRO A 546 19.54 -4.91 0.26
C PRO A 546 20.00 -6.25 0.83
N VAL A 547 21.14 -6.76 0.37
CA VAL A 547 21.73 -8.04 0.83
C VAL A 547 23.16 -7.85 1.37
N GLY A 548 23.51 -6.61 1.69
CA GLY A 548 24.78 -6.11 2.21
C GLY A 548 24.81 -4.58 2.11
N ASP A 549 25.91 -3.95 2.53
CA ASP A 549 26.07 -2.49 2.54
C ASP A 549 26.03 -1.86 1.13
N ASP A 550 26.55 -2.59 0.15
CA ASP A 550 26.73 -2.16 -1.25
C ASP A 550 26.13 -3.17 -2.26
N ARG A 551 25.26 -4.09 -1.81
CA ARG A 551 24.64 -5.13 -2.64
C ARG A 551 23.13 -5.05 -2.64
N LEU A 552 22.51 -5.02 -3.82
CA LEU A 552 21.06 -5.18 -3.99
C LEU A 552 20.71 -6.47 -4.73
N LEU A 553 19.69 -7.18 -4.26
CA LEU A 553 19.03 -8.28 -4.94
C LEU A 553 17.72 -7.79 -5.56
N GLY A 554 17.64 -7.76 -6.88
CA GLY A 554 16.40 -7.56 -7.62
C GLY A 554 15.65 -8.87 -7.85
N VAL A 555 14.33 -8.84 -7.70
CA VAL A 555 13.39 -9.87 -8.16
C VAL A 555 12.53 -9.23 -9.25
N GLY A 556 12.36 -9.91 -10.38
CA GLY A 556 11.71 -9.30 -11.53
C GLY A 556 11.55 -10.22 -12.73
N GLN A 557 11.36 -9.61 -13.89
CA GLN A 557 11.18 -10.28 -15.18
C GLN A 557 12.47 -10.17 -16.01
N ASP A 558 12.89 -11.27 -16.62
CA ASP A 558 13.92 -11.31 -17.67
C ASP A 558 13.29 -10.90 -19.01
N ALA A 559 14.09 -10.36 -19.93
CA ALA A 559 13.65 -10.03 -21.28
C ALA A 559 14.78 -10.23 -22.31
N ASP A 560 14.39 -10.51 -23.55
CA ASP A 560 15.33 -10.54 -24.67
C ASP A 560 15.68 -9.12 -25.19
N SER A 561 16.59 -9.03 -26.16
CA SER A 561 17.05 -7.75 -26.72
C SER A 561 16.00 -6.95 -27.50
N SER A 562 14.77 -7.47 -27.65
CA SER A 562 13.61 -6.72 -28.16
C SER A 562 12.70 -6.18 -27.06
N GLY A 563 13.03 -6.39 -25.79
CA GLY A 563 12.23 -6.03 -24.62
C GLY A 563 11.09 -7.01 -24.33
N ARG A 564 11.00 -8.13 -25.06
CA ARG A 564 9.99 -9.16 -24.83
C ARG A 564 10.35 -9.97 -23.59
N VAL A 565 9.44 -9.96 -22.61
CA VAL A 565 9.56 -10.74 -21.36
C VAL A 565 9.70 -12.24 -21.65
N THR A 566 10.64 -12.90 -20.97
CA THR A 566 11.00 -14.31 -21.16
C THR A 566 10.79 -15.19 -19.91
N GLY A 567 10.54 -14.59 -18.74
CA GLY A 567 10.29 -15.33 -17.50
C GLY A 567 10.81 -14.59 -16.26
N VAL A 568 10.81 -15.26 -15.10
CA VAL A 568 11.25 -14.62 -13.84
C VAL A 568 12.78 -14.65 -13.73
N GLN A 569 13.39 -13.59 -13.19
CA GLN A 569 14.81 -13.53 -12.85
C GLN A 569 15.05 -13.02 -11.42
N LEU A 570 16.22 -13.39 -10.88
CA LEU A 570 16.86 -12.67 -9.78
C LEU A 570 18.18 -12.05 -10.28
N SER A 571 18.44 -10.81 -9.89
CA SER A 571 19.61 -10.03 -10.31
C SER A 571 20.38 -9.52 -9.09
N LEU A 572 21.69 -9.73 -9.04
CA LEU A 572 22.56 -9.21 -7.99
C LEU A 572 23.33 -8.00 -8.54
N PHE A 573 23.20 -6.87 -7.85
CA PHE A 573 23.82 -5.61 -8.21
C PHE A 573 24.87 -5.21 -7.16
N ASP A 574 25.99 -4.66 -7.64
CA ASP A 574 27.06 -4.03 -6.86
C ASP A 574 26.98 -2.51 -7.03
N LEU A 575 26.93 -1.81 -5.89
CA LEU A 575 26.83 -0.35 -5.75
C LEU A 575 28.06 0.27 -5.08
N SER A 576 29.17 -0.46 -4.95
CA SER A 576 30.42 0.02 -4.34
C SER A 576 30.99 1.26 -5.04
N ASP A 577 30.83 1.34 -6.37
CA ASP A 577 30.92 2.58 -7.13
C ASP A 577 29.52 3.06 -7.55
N LEU A 578 28.98 4.00 -6.79
CA LEU A 578 27.68 4.63 -7.05
C LEU A 578 27.59 5.35 -8.40
N SER A 579 28.73 5.65 -9.06
CA SER A 579 28.76 6.26 -10.39
C SER A 579 28.80 5.25 -11.54
N ALA A 580 29.19 4.02 -11.25
CA ALA A 580 29.25 2.91 -12.19
C ALA A 580 28.68 1.61 -11.57
N PRO A 581 27.38 1.59 -11.17
CA PRO A 581 26.74 0.40 -10.64
C PRO A 581 26.79 -0.76 -11.64
N THR A 582 26.95 -2.00 -11.17
CA THR A 582 27.07 -3.18 -12.05
C THR A 582 26.14 -4.33 -11.65
N GLN A 583 25.69 -5.11 -12.63
CA GLN A 583 24.99 -6.38 -12.39
C GLN A 583 26.03 -7.50 -12.35
N VAL A 584 26.45 -7.90 -11.15
CA VAL A 584 27.51 -8.92 -10.96
C VAL A 584 27.02 -10.35 -11.22
N HIS A 585 25.72 -10.61 -11.06
CA HIS A 585 25.13 -11.91 -11.40
C HIS A 585 23.65 -11.79 -11.80
N ARG A 586 23.20 -12.73 -12.62
CA ARG A 586 21.79 -12.94 -12.96
C ARG A 586 21.46 -14.43 -12.91
N LEU A 587 20.33 -14.76 -12.30
CA LEU A 587 19.76 -16.10 -12.22
C LEU A 587 18.37 -16.08 -12.88
N SER A 588 18.30 -16.46 -14.15
CA SER A 588 17.03 -16.63 -14.87
C SER A 588 16.36 -17.93 -14.42
N LEU A 589 15.12 -17.84 -13.93
CA LEU A 589 14.32 -19.00 -13.48
C LEU A 589 13.48 -19.62 -14.59
N GLY A 590 13.33 -18.93 -15.73
CA GLY A 590 12.53 -19.35 -16.89
C GLY A 590 11.05 -18.94 -16.81
N GLU A 591 10.26 -19.44 -17.76
CA GLU A 591 8.82 -19.14 -17.85
C GLU A 591 8.08 -19.56 -16.57
N GLY A 592 7.38 -18.60 -15.96
CA GLY A 592 6.69 -18.77 -14.70
C GLY A 592 6.24 -17.45 -14.11
N TRP A 593 5.76 -17.51 -12.87
CA TRP A 593 5.36 -16.35 -12.06
C TRP A 593 5.71 -16.58 -10.59
N SER A 594 5.86 -15.50 -9.83
CA SER A 594 6.07 -15.51 -8.39
C SER A 594 5.16 -14.45 -7.77
N PRO A 595 4.46 -14.74 -6.65
CA PRO A 595 3.75 -13.72 -5.88
C PRO A 595 4.67 -12.57 -5.44
N ALA A 596 5.98 -12.80 -5.28
CA ALA A 596 6.96 -11.77 -4.93
C ALA A 596 7.19 -10.71 -6.02
N LEU A 597 6.66 -10.90 -7.23
CA LEU A 597 6.71 -9.89 -8.29
C LEU A 597 5.66 -8.78 -8.08
N ASP A 598 4.53 -9.13 -7.47
CA ASP A 598 3.39 -8.26 -7.24
C ASP A 598 3.30 -7.83 -5.76
N ASP A 599 3.69 -8.71 -4.83
CA ASP A 599 3.59 -8.51 -3.38
C ASP A 599 4.88 -8.95 -2.67
N SER A 600 5.71 -7.98 -2.24
CA SER A 600 6.99 -8.26 -1.58
C SER A 600 6.87 -9.08 -0.30
N ARG A 601 5.69 -9.14 0.34
CA ARG A 601 5.49 -9.95 1.56
C ARG A 601 5.64 -11.45 1.30
N ALA A 602 5.56 -11.88 0.03
CA ALA A 602 5.88 -13.24 -0.38
C ALA A 602 7.39 -13.54 -0.47
N PHE A 603 8.25 -12.52 -0.49
CA PHE A 603 9.71 -12.66 -0.44
C PHE A 603 10.21 -12.61 1.01
N GLY A 604 11.08 -13.53 1.41
CA GLY A 604 11.80 -13.48 2.67
C GLY A 604 13.31 -13.45 2.47
N PHE A 605 14.04 -12.82 3.39
CA PHE A 605 15.51 -12.85 3.42
C PHE A 605 16.05 -13.07 4.83
N ASP A 606 16.93 -14.05 4.95
CA ASP A 606 17.73 -14.34 6.14
C ASP A 606 19.15 -13.79 5.91
N PRO A 607 19.56 -12.69 6.58
CA PRO A 607 20.88 -12.11 6.40
C PRO A 607 22.00 -13.02 6.94
N GLY A 608 21.76 -13.75 8.03
CA GLY A 608 22.75 -14.66 8.64
C GLY A 608 23.04 -15.88 7.77
N ARG A 609 22.05 -16.38 7.03
CA ARG A 609 22.20 -17.46 6.03
C ARG A 609 22.46 -16.94 4.61
N ARG A 610 22.43 -15.61 4.40
CA ARG A 610 22.42 -14.92 3.10
C ARG A 610 21.43 -15.55 2.11
N LEU A 611 20.24 -15.92 2.61
CA LEU A 611 19.27 -16.75 1.90
C LEU A 611 18.00 -15.95 1.59
N ALA A 612 17.73 -15.74 0.32
CA ALA A 612 16.42 -15.32 -0.18
C ALA A 612 15.51 -16.54 -0.35
N VAL A 613 14.24 -16.40 0.02
CA VAL A 613 13.19 -17.38 -0.27
C VAL A 613 11.96 -16.72 -0.87
N LEU A 614 11.34 -17.39 -1.84
CA LEU A 614 10.13 -16.92 -2.52
C LEU A 614 9.33 -18.09 -3.11
N PRO A 615 8.00 -17.98 -3.23
CA PRO A 615 7.22 -18.91 -4.04
C PRO A 615 7.55 -18.70 -5.52
N PHE A 616 7.65 -19.77 -6.29
CA PHE A 616 7.83 -19.73 -7.74
C PHE A 616 6.98 -20.81 -8.41
N SER A 617 6.13 -20.41 -9.34
CA SER A 617 5.31 -21.29 -10.16
C SER A 617 5.88 -21.34 -11.57
N SER A 618 6.52 -22.45 -11.94
CA SER A 618 7.02 -22.66 -13.30
C SER A 618 5.93 -23.16 -14.24
N TRP A 619 6.06 -22.81 -15.52
CA TRP A 619 5.21 -23.34 -16.59
C TRP A 619 6.04 -24.15 -17.59
N SER A 620 5.47 -25.24 -18.09
CA SER A 620 6.06 -26.04 -19.17
C SER A 620 4.95 -26.66 -20.03
N ARG A 621 5.31 -27.08 -21.25
CA ARG A 621 4.38 -27.82 -22.15
C ARG A 621 3.85 -29.12 -21.55
N THR A 622 4.48 -29.64 -20.51
CA THR A 622 4.14 -30.91 -19.84
C THR A 622 3.48 -30.71 -18.47
N GLY A 623 3.19 -29.47 -18.06
CA GLY A 623 2.57 -29.13 -16.78
C GLY A 623 3.28 -27.99 -16.05
N GLY A 624 2.67 -27.48 -14.98
CA GLY A 624 3.27 -26.47 -14.09
C GLY A 624 3.64 -27.06 -12.73
N ALA A 625 4.51 -26.38 -12.00
CA ALA A 625 4.89 -26.75 -10.63
C ALA A 625 5.00 -25.51 -9.74
N SER A 626 4.30 -25.52 -8.60
CA SER A 626 4.46 -24.51 -7.55
C SER A 626 5.51 -24.98 -6.54
N THR A 627 6.53 -24.15 -6.32
CA THR A 627 7.66 -24.45 -5.42
C THR A 627 7.98 -23.30 -4.48
N ALA A 628 8.53 -23.61 -3.31
CA ALA A 628 9.28 -22.64 -2.53
C ALA A 628 10.74 -22.72 -2.98
N LEU A 629 11.23 -21.65 -3.60
CA LEU A 629 12.59 -21.52 -4.08
C LEU A 629 13.46 -20.85 -3.01
N GLY A 630 14.66 -21.40 -2.79
CA GLY A 630 15.70 -20.77 -1.97
C GLY A 630 16.91 -20.40 -2.84
N VAL A 631 17.41 -19.18 -2.70
CA VAL A 631 18.59 -18.66 -3.42
C VAL A 631 19.55 -18.01 -2.43
N ARG A 632 20.79 -18.49 -2.39
CA ARG A 632 21.87 -17.89 -1.60
C ARG A 632 22.58 -16.78 -2.38
N VAL A 633 22.97 -15.74 -1.67
CA VAL A 633 23.94 -14.74 -2.13
C VAL A 633 25.32 -15.19 -1.65
N ASP A 634 26.13 -15.74 -2.55
CA ASP A 634 27.48 -16.24 -2.28
C ASP A 634 28.52 -15.35 -2.98
N GLY A 635 29.08 -14.41 -2.21
CA GLY A 635 29.90 -13.32 -2.77
C GLY A 635 29.12 -12.54 -3.83
N ASP A 636 29.65 -12.53 -5.05
CA ASP A 636 29.05 -11.93 -6.25
C ASP A 636 28.23 -12.92 -7.08
N ARG A 637 27.71 -14.01 -6.49
CA ARG A 637 26.91 -15.02 -7.21
C ARG A 637 25.57 -15.29 -6.52
N LEU A 638 24.57 -15.61 -7.33
CA LEU A 638 23.30 -16.18 -6.87
C LEU A 638 23.32 -17.69 -7.11
N VAL A 639 23.20 -18.47 -6.04
CA VAL A 639 23.25 -19.94 -6.08
C VAL A 639 21.91 -20.48 -5.61
N GLU A 640 21.23 -21.27 -6.44
CA GLU A 640 20.01 -21.96 -6.02
C GLU A 640 20.33 -22.95 -4.89
N ALA A 641 19.75 -22.72 -3.72
CA ALA A 641 19.88 -23.59 -2.55
C ALA A 641 18.98 -24.84 -2.66
N GLY A 642 17.87 -24.71 -3.41
CA GLY A 642 16.96 -25.79 -3.76
C GLY A 642 15.53 -25.29 -3.99
N ARG A 643 14.65 -26.21 -4.39
CA ARG A 643 13.21 -25.97 -4.61
C ARG A 643 12.40 -27.05 -3.91
N LEU A 644 11.45 -26.64 -3.07
CA LEU A 644 10.46 -27.54 -2.49
C LEU A 644 9.15 -27.47 -3.26
N ALA A 645 8.81 -28.51 -4.01
CA ALA A 645 7.48 -28.68 -4.58
C ALA A 645 6.48 -29.17 -3.51
N VAL A 646 5.29 -28.56 -3.46
CA VAL A 646 4.20 -28.94 -2.54
C VAL A 646 3.04 -29.67 -3.24
N GLY A 647 3.19 -29.95 -4.53
CA GLY A 647 2.19 -30.63 -5.37
C GLY A 647 1.50 -29.69 -6.37
N PRO A 648 0.99 -30.19 -7.51
CA PRO A 648 0.48 -29.36 -8.60
C PRO A 648 -0.80 -28.58 -8.26
N GLU A 649 -1.59 -29.06 -7.30
CA GLU A 649 -2.82 -28.37 -6.86
C GLU A 649 -2.60 -27.34 -5.75
N ASN A 650 -1.38 -27.22 -5.22
CA ASN A 650 -1.10 -26.42 -4.03
C ASN A 650 -0.24 -25.22 -4.44
N ALA A 651 -0.90 -24.13 -4.86
CA ALA A 651 -0.21 -22.86 -5.07
C ALA A 651 0.37 -22.37 -3.73
N ILE A 652 1.67 -22.05 -3.72
CA ILE A 652 2.32 -21.39 -2.58
C ILE A 652 2.15 -19.89 -2.75
N GLU A 653 1.54 -19.25 -1.76
CA GLU A 653 1.28 -17.80 -1.76
C GLU A 653 2.32 -17.04 -0.92
N ARG A 654 2.93 -17.73 0.05
CA ARG A 654 3.87 -17.18 1.03
C ARG A 654 4.95 -18.18 1.40
N VAL A 655 6.15 -17.67 1.66
CA VAL A 655 7.23 -18.42 2.34
C VAL A 655 7.71 -17.60 3.52
N LEU A 656 7.73 -18.21 4.72
CA LEU A 656 8.22 -17.58 5.94
C LEU A 656 9.55 -18.19 6.40
N LEU A 657 10.42 -17.35 6.93
CA LEU A 657 11.68 -17.74 7.56
C LEU A 657 11.52 -17.69 9.09
N GLY A 658 11.51 -18.85 9.74
CA GLY A 658 11.71 -18.95 11.19
C GLY A 658 13.16 -19.23 11.54
N ALA A 659 13.50 -19.20 12.84
CA ALA A 659 14.87 -19.32 13.33
C ALA A 659 15.63 -20.52 12.77
N ASP A 660 15.05 -21.73 12.79
CA ASP A 660 15.68 -22.99 12.34
C ASP A 660 14.86 -23.75 11.28
N THR A 661 13.79 -23.16 10.77
CA THR A 661 12.84 -23.81 9.86
C THR A 661 12.16 -22.76 9.00
N ALA A 662 12.09 -23.00 7.70
CA ALA A 662 11.28 -22.20 6.79
C ALA A 662 9.94 -22.90 6.54
N TYR A 663 8.91 -22.13 6.18
CA TYR A 663 7.55 -22.61 5.98
C TYR A 663 7.02 -22.16 4.62
N ALA A 664 6.61 -23.10 3.78
CA ALA A 664 5.86 -22.82 2.56
C ALA A 664 4.36 -22.94 2.87
N LEU A 665 3.57 -21.94 2.49
CA LEU A 665 2.13 -21.87 2.81
C LEU A 665 1.27 -21.88 1.56
N SER A 666 0.21 -22.68 1.65
CA SER A 666 -0.86 -22.82 0.65
C SER A 666 -2.22 -22.83 1.33
N PHE A 667 -3.30 -22.66 0.56
CA PHE A 667 -4.67 -22.76 1.07
C PHE A 667 -5.03 -24.11 1.72
N ARG A 668 -4.23 -25.17 1.53
CA ARG A 668 -4.42 -26.50 2.14
C ARG A 668 -3.60 -26.74 3.42
N GLY A 669 -2.56 -25.95 3.68
CA GLY A 669 -1.68 -26.20 4.83
C GLY A 669 -0.30 -25.55 4.75
N VAL A 670 0.48 -25.82 5.79
CA VAL A 670 1.88 -25.42 5.97
C VAL A 670 2.79 -26.62 5.70
N VAL A 671 3.84 -26.42 4.90
CA VAL A 671 4.93 -27.38 4.72
C VAL A 671 6.20 -26.80 5.33
N ALA A 672 6.78 -27.50 6.30
CA ALA A 672 8.04 -27.11 6.91
C ALA A 672 9.22 -27.67 6.11
N MET A 673 10.27 -26.87 6.01
CA MET A 673 11.49 -27.20 5.29
C MET A 673 12.75 -26.69 6.01
N ASP A 674 13.82 -27.41 5.76
CA ASP A 674 15.15 -27.09 6.24
C ASP A 674 15.73 -25.93 5.41
N PRO A 675 16.01 -24.74 5.99
CA PRO A 675 16.40 -23.57 5.20
C PRO A 675 17.77 -23.71 4.53
N ALA A 676 18.62 -24.64 4.97
CA ALA A 676 19.94 -24.85 4.37
C ALA A 676 19.88 -25.72 3.10
N SER A 677 18.90 -26.63 3.01
CA SER A 677 18.79 -27.61 1.92
C SER A 677 17.52 -27.49 1.09
N MET A 678 16.58 -26.63 1.52
CA MET A 678 15.20 -26.51 1.02
C MET A 678 14.45 -27.87 0.99
N GLN A 679 14.89 -28.85 1.78
CA GLN A 679 14.27 -30.17 1.87
C GLN A 679 13.10 -30.16 2.85
N ARG A 680 12.01 -30.84 2.49
CA ARG A 680 10.83 -31.00 3.35
C ARG A 680 11.20 -31.74 4.64
N THR A 681 10.80 -31.18 5.77
CA THR A 681 10.95 -31.82 7.10
C THR A 681 9.63 -32.32 7.65
N GLY A 682 8.50 -31.71 7.26
CA GLY A 682 7.17 -32.07 7.74
C GLY A 682 6.06 -31.20 7.12
N SER A 683 4.83 -31.38 7.56
CA SER A 683 3.69 -30.57 7.10
C SER A 683 2.47 -30.72 8.01
N ALA A 684 1.71 -29.63 8.17
CA ALA A 684 0.39 -29.61 8.78
C ALA A 684 -0.65 -29.24 7.72
N ALA A 685 -1.62 -30.13 7.47
CA ALA A 685 -2.80 -29.81 6.66
C ALA A 685 -3.84 -29.09 7.52
N TYR A 686 -4.61 -28.17 6.93
CA TYR A 686 -5.62 -27.39 7.64
C TYR A 686 -6.93 -28.12 7.93
N GLY A 687 -7.15 -29.28 7.31
CA GLY A 687 -8.46 -29.93 7.28
C GLY A 687 -9.41 -29.27 6.26
N GLY A 688 -10.37 -30.05 5.76
CA GLY A 688 -11.48 -29.56 4.91
C GLY A 688 -12.73 -29.32 5.74
#